data_AF-A0A941L1X1-F1
#
_entry.id   AF-A0A941L1X1-F1
#
_cell.length_a   1.000
_cell.length_b   1.000
_cell.length_c   1.000
_cell.angle_alpha   90.00
_cell.angle_beta   90.00
_cell.angle_gamma   90.00
#
_symmetry.space_group_name_H-M   'P 1'
#
loop_
_entity.id
_entity.type
_entity.pdbx_description
1 polymer ?
#
loop_
_entity_poly.entity_id
_entity_poly.type
_entity_poly.pdbx_seq_one_letter_code
_entity_poly.pdbx_strand_id
1 'polypeptide(L)'
;MTDSTTRQDFLFELGTEELPPKALKTLSDALENEVVSGIKELFGKQADAVFSETTVNSYAAPRRLALLISNLADEVPGSTFMMQGPPARIAYDEQGNPTKALEGFARKCGTTVDSLQEIDGKMSFSQSVPAKAIADELPAIIEAALGKLPIPKRMRWGASRTEFVRPVKWVVMLLGDQVIECEILGLKAGRNTRGHRFHYNHEITLSQANEYLENLESVGHVIADFEERQEKIRAQVEAEGAAINGIAQIDEALLDEVTALNEWPVALTGRFDERFLDVPSEALISSMKEHQKYFHVTDSNGKLMPFFITIANIESTDPAQVIAGNEKVIRPRLADAAFFFNTDKKRTLESRIEDLKSIVFQKELGTLHDKAVRVAALAKHIAEQLGQDQDKAERAAMLAKTDLMTDMVYEFTDLQGLMGYHYALHDGEDEGVALAQNEQYMPRFAGDELPQSEPGIAVALADRLDTLTGLFGINQPPTGSKDPFALRRASLGVLRIIVERQLNLDLQDLIQVAVNNYAVLPAKDGLVARITDFMLERFRAWYDDEGIAVEVYLAVHALRPTRPLEFNQRVQAVSHFRTLEEAAALAAANKRVSNILSKQEGSIASSVSESLLQEDAEKALAKAVAEKSTQLKPLIALGDFKAVLEQLAELRPVVDTFFDEVMVMADDEAIRNNRLALLSQLRNLFLGVADISALS
;
A
#
# COMPACT_ATOMS: atom_id res chain seq x y z
N MET A 1 -38.55 -1.74 -34.06
CA MET A 1 -38.93 -3.12 -33.71
C MET A 1 -38.24 -3.40 -32.40
N THR A 2 -39.00 -3.70 -31.35
CA THR A 2 -38.48 -4.10 -30.04
C THR A 2 -37.72 -5.41 -30.23
N ASP A 3 -36.38 -5.34 -30.25
CA ASP A 3 -35.51 -6.51 -30.19
C ASP A 3 -35.81 -7.24 -28.89
N SER A 4 -36.51 -8.38 -28.97
CA SER A 4 -36.65 -9.26 -27.82
C SER A 4 -35.40 -10.14 -27.76
N THR A 5 -34.28 -9.57 -27.33
CA THR A 5 -33.11 -10.38 -26.97
C THR A 5 -33.53 -11.31 -25.85
N THR A 6 -33.51 -12.62 -26.10
CA THR A 6 -33.85 -13.58 -25.05
C THR A 6 -32.71 -13.59 -24.05
N ARG A 7 -33.03 -13.69 -22.76
CA ARG A 7 -32.01 -13.73 -21.70
C ARG A 7 -32.07 -15.07 -21.00
N GLN A 8 -30.91 -15.64 -20.68
CA GLN A 8 -30.78 -16.92 -19.99
C GLN A 8 -29.67 -16.83 -18.94
N ASP A 9 -29.73 -17.72 -17.95
CA ASP A 9 -28.70 -17.81 -16.93
C ASP A 9 -27.53 -18.65 -17.46
N PHE A 10 -26.31 -18.12 -17.37
CA PHE A 10 -25.08 -18.83 -17.73
C PHE A 10 -24.35 -19.30 -16.48
N LEU A 11 -24.02 -20.59 -16.42
CA LEU A 11 -23.22 -21.19 -15.37
C LEU A 11 -21.91 -21.73 -15.95
N PHE A 12 -20.81 -21.35 -15.33
CA PHE A 12 -19.52 -22.02 -15.46
C PHE A 12 -19.08 -22.56 -14.09
N GLU A 13 -18.62 -23.81 -14.03
CA GLU A 13 -17.91 -24.36 -12.88
C GLU A 13 -16.65 -25.08 -13.35
N LEU A 14 -15.53 -24.82 -12.67
CA LEU A 14 -14.29 -25.55 -12.77
C LEU A 14 -14.04 -26.32 -11.47
N GLY A 15 -14.23 -27.63 -11.51
CA GLY A 15 -13.96 -28.51 -10.38
C GLY A 15 -12.51 -29.00 -10.33
N THR A 16 -11.89 -28.97 -9.16
CA THR A 16 -10.47 -29.30 -8.96
C THR A 16 -10.22 -30.17 -7.72
N GLU A 17 -8.96 -30.58 -7.53
CA GLU A 17 -8.45 -30.86 -6.19
C GLU A 17 -8.31 -29.56 -5.38
N GLU A 18 -8.05 -29.67 -4.07
CA GLU A 18 -8.01 -28.55 -3.12
C GLU A 18 -7.09 -27.40 -3.58
N LEU A 19 -7.73 -26.27 -3.87
CA LEU A 19 -7.13 -25.00 -4.24
C LEU A 19 -6.38 -24.40 -3.05
N PRO A 20 -5.31 -23.61 -3.29
CA PRO A 20 -4.59 -22.94 -2.21
C PRO A 20 -5.53 -21.96 -1.47
N PRO A 21 -5.76 -22.10 -0.15
CA PRO A 21 -6.81 -21.37 0.54
C PRO A 21 -6.54 -19.86 0.55
N LYS A 22 -5.28 -19.44 0.76
CA LYS A 22 -4.87 -18.03 0.71
C LYS A 22 -5.05 -17.36 -0.67
N ALA A 23 -5.29 -18.12 -1.74
CA ALA A 23 -5.47 -17.58 -3.10
C ALA A 23 -6.92 -17.70 -3.61
N LEU A 24 -7.80 -18.43 -2.90
CA LEU A 24 -9.09 -18.85 -3.43
C LEU A 24 -9.99 -17.66 -3.82
N LYS A 25 -10.18 -16.69 -2.90
CA LYS A 25 -11.01 -15.50 -3.15
C LYS A 25 -10.44 -14.68 -4.30
N THR A 26 -9.12 -14.40 -4.30
CA THR A 26 -8.45 -13.69 -5.41
C THR A 26 -8.61 -14.39 -6.76
N LEU A 27 -8.57 -15.73 -6.80
CA LEU A 27 -8.80 -16.49 -8.04
C LEU A 27 -10.26 -16.40 -8.50
N SER A 28 -11.22 -16.40 -7.57
CA SER A 28 -12.64 -16.18 -7.86
C SER A 28 -12.88 -14.80 -8.46
N ASP A 29 -12.39 -13.76 -7.79
CA ASP A 29 -12.56 -12.37 -8.22
C ASP A 29 -11.89 -12.13 -9.57
N ALA A 30 -10.71 -12.72 -9.79
CA ALA A 30 -10.02 -12.63 -11.08
C ALA A 30 -10.78 -13.36 -12.20
N LEU A 31 -11.36 -14.53 -11.93
CA LEU A 31 -12.18 -15.24 -12.90
C LEU A 31 -13.40 -14.40 -13.29
N GLU A 32 -14.11 -13.86 -12.31
CA GLU A 32 -15.25 -12.98 -12.54
C GLU A 32 -14.87 -11.79 -13.43
N ASN A 33 -13.84 -11.03 -13.02
CA ASN A 33 -13.41 -9.84 -13.73
C ASN A 33 -13.01 -10.15 -15.18
N GLU A 34 -12.26 -11.21 -15.42
CA GLU A 34 -11.79 -11.57 -16.76
C GLU A 34 -12.92 -12.08 -17.66
N VAL A 35 -13.86 -12.85 -17.12
CA VAL A 35 -15.03 -13.31 -17.89
C VAL A 35 -15.95 -12.13 -18.21
N VAL A 36 -16.25 -11.28 -17.22
CA VAL A 36 -17.06 -10.08 -17.43
C VAL A 36 -16.39 -9.15 -18.44
N SER A 37 -15.08 -8.94 -18.36
CA SER A 37 -14.34 -8.14 -19.35
C SER A 37 -14.45 -8.74 -20.74
N GLY A 38 -14.23 -10.05 -20.88
CA GLY A 38 -14.33 -10.74 -22.17
C GLY A 38 -15.73 -10.63 -22.79
N ILE A 39 -16.78 -10.78 -21.99
CA ILE A 39 -18.17 -10.60 -22.46
C ILE A 39 -18.41 -9.12 -22.83
N LYS A 40 -18.01 -8.16 -22.01
CA LYS A 40 -18.17 -6.72 -22.31
C LYS A 40 -17.45 -6.32 -23.61
N GLU A 41 -16.27 -6.88 -23.87
CA GLU A 41 -15.53 -6.68 -25.12
C GLU A 41 -16.33 -7.14 -26.35
N LEU A 42 -17.07 -8.25 -26.25
CA LEU A 42 -17.95 -8.72 -27.34
C LEU A 42 -19.08 -7.72 -27.65
N PHE A 43 -19.70 -7.14 -26.61
CA PHE A 43 -20.81 -6.19 -26.77
C PHE A 43 -20.35 -4.75 -27.07
N GLY A 44 -19.06 -4.43 -26.84
CA GLY A 44 -18.47 -3.13 -27.12
C GLY A 44 -19.28 -1.98 -26.50
N LYS A 45 -19.74 -1.03 -27.34
CA LYS A 45 -20.52 0.14 -26.88
C LYS A 45 -21.89 -0.21 -26.30
N GLN A 46 -22.41 -1.40 -26.55
CA GLN A 46 -23.69 -1.85 -26.04
C GLN A 46 -23.57 -2.60 -24.71
N ALA A 47 -22.34 -2.85 -24.23
CA ALA A 47 -22.08 -3.60 -23.01
C ALA A 47 -22.86 -3.06 -21.80
N ASP A 48 -22.83 -1.75 -21.56
CA ASP A 48 -23.52 -1.15 -20.39
C ASP A 48 -25.03 -1.36 -20.44
N ALA A 49 -25.64 -1.27 -21.63
CA ALA A 49 -27.07 -1.51 -21.80
C ALA A 49 -27.40 -3.00 -21.60
N VAL A 50 -26.59 -3.90 -22.16
CA VAL A 50 -26.79 -5.35 -22.04
C VAL A 50 -26.63 -5.83 -20.59
N PHE A 51 -25.60 -5.33 -19.88
CA PHE A 51 -25.32 -5.69 -18.49
C PHE A 51 -26.24 -5.01 -17.47
N SER A 52 -27.03 -4.01 -17.85
CA SER A 52 -27.90 -3.27 -16.90
C SER A 52 -28.93 -4.14 -16.19
N GLU A 53 -29.33 -5.26 -16.80
CA GLU A 53 -30.30 -6.23 -16.25
C GLU A 53 -29.62 -7.58 -15.89
N THR A 54 -28.29 -7.65 -15.96
CA THR A 54 -27.50 -8.85 -15.74
C THR A 54 -26.88 -8.82 -14.36
N THR A 55 -27.00 -9.91 -13.62
CA THR A 55 -26.35 -10.09 -12.31
C THR A 55 -25.22 -11.10 -12.43
N VAL A 56 -24.06 -10.79 -11.87
CA VAL A 56 -22.89 -11.67 -11.90
C VAL A 56 -22.56 -12.05 -10.47
N ASN A 57 -22.51 -13.35 -10.20
CA ASN A 57 -22.10 -13.88 -8.90
C ASN A 57 -20.99 -14.90 -9.12
N SER A 58 -19.83 -14.67 -8.50
CA SER A 58 -18.78 -15.67 -8.43
C SER A 58 -18.89 -16.49 -7.15
N TYR A 59 -18.59 -17.77 -7.29
CA TYR A 59 -18.62 -18.73 -6.18
C TYR A 59 -17.30 -19.47 -6.13
N ALA A 60 -16.83 -19.73 -4.92
CA ALA A 60 -15.57 -20.40 -4.71
C ALA A 60 -15.65 -21.26 -3.46
N ALA A 61 -15.18 -22.49 -3.58
CA ALA A 61 -15.03 -23.42 -2.46
C ALA A 61 -13.68 -24.14 -2.62
N PRO A 62 -13.19 -24.86 -1.60
CA PRO A 62 -11.88 -25.53 -1.64
C PRO A 62 -11.58 -26.28 -2.94
N ARG A 63 -12.60 -26.82 -3.62
CA ARG A 63 -12.45 -27.66 -4.82
C ARG A 63 -13.15 -27.11 -6.06
N ARG A 64 -13.57 -25.84 -6.07
CA ARG A 64 -14.27 -25.26 -7.22
C ARG A 64 -14.09 -23.76 -7.35
N LEU A 65 -14.07 -23.31 -8.60
CA LEU A 65 -14.35 -21.91 -8.99
C LEU A 65 -15.57 -21.94 -9.89
N ALA A 66 -16.54 -21.07 -9.66
CA ALA A 66 -17.74 -20.99 -10.46
C ALA A 66 -18.20 -19.55 -10.66
N LEU A 67 -18.97 -19.36 -11.73
CA LEU A 67 -19.55 -18.08 -12.10
C LEU A 67 -20.97 -18.33 -12.59
N LEU A 68 -21.94 -17.67 -11.96
CA LEU A 68 -23.33 -17.65 -12.42
C LEU A 68 -23.66 -16.24 -12.87
N ILE A 69 -23.94 -16.09 -14.16
CA ILE A 69 -24.37 -14.84 -14.78
C ILE A 69 -25.87 -14.96 -15.06
N SER A 70 -26.69 -14.31 -14.25
CA SER A 70 -28.13 -14.30 -14.43
C SER A 70 -28.56 -13.31 -15.49
N ASN A 71 -29.60 -13.63 -16.26
CA ASN A 71 -30.15 -12.76 -17.32
C ASN A 71 -29.11 -12.34 -18.37
N LEU A 72 -28.22 -13.24 -18.80
CA LEU A 72 -27.28 -12.98 -19.88
C LEU A 72 -28.01 -12.99 -21.24
N ALA A 73 -27.75 -11.99 -22.08
CA ALA A 73 -28.26 -12.00 -23.45
C ALA A 73 -27.75 -13.23 -24.22
N ASP A 74 -28.65 -13.97 -24.87
CA ASP A 74 -28.33 -15.19 -25.61
C ASP A 74 -27.65 -14.93 -26.96
N GLU A 75 -27.70 -13.69 -27.43
CA GLU A 75 -27.17 -13.27 -28.72
C GLU A 75 -26.28 -12.03 -28.57
N VAL A 76 -25.11 -12.08 -29.19
CA VAL A 76 -24.26 -10.91 -29.43
C VAL A 76 -24.80 -10.21 -30.68
N PRO A 77 -25.34 -8.99 -30.56
CA PRO A 77 -25.95 -8.29 -31.68
C PRO A 77 -24.92 -7.98 -32.76
N GLY A 78 -25.37 -8.09 -34.02
CA GLY A 78 -24.55 -7.74 -35.16
C GLY A 78 -24.14 -6.28 -35.13
N SER A 79 -22.93 -5.98 -35.59
CA SER A 79 -22.44 -4.61 -35.65
C SER A 79 -21.95 -4.28 -37.04
N THR A 80 -22.26 -3.06 -37.48
CA THR A 80 -21.75 -2.53 -38.75
C THR A 80 -20.64 -1.55 -38.47
N PHE A 81 -19.43 -1.91 -38.84
CA PHE A 81 -18.28 -1.03 -38.77
C PHE A 81 -18.14 -0.25 -40.08
N MET A 82 -18.18 1.08 -39.99
CA MET A 82 -18.04 1.96 -41.15
C MET A 82 -16.82 2.88 -40.98
N MET A 83 -15.93 2.88 -41.97
CA MET A 83 -14.86 3.86 -42.10
C MET A 83 -15.13 4.75 -43.31
N GLN A 84 -15.10 6.07 -43.12
CA GLN A 84 -15.20 7.03 -44.22
C GLN A 84 -13.83 7.41 -44.75
N GLY A 85 -13.67 7.32 -46.06
CA GLY A 85 -12.49 7.69 -46.82
C GLY A 85 -12.64 9.05 -47.51
N PRO A 86 -11.91 9.29 -48.61
CA PRO A 86 -11.93 10.56 -49.31
C PRO A 86 -13.32 10.86 -49.92
N PRO A 87 -13.67 12.16 -50.12
CA PRO A 87 -14.88 12.54 -50.84
C PRO A 87 -14.97 11.85 -52.21
N ALA A 88 -16.14 11.32 -52.57
CA ALA A 88 -16.35 10.58 -53.80
C ALA A 88 -15.97 11.41 -55.04
N ARG A 89 -16.21 12.72 -54.99
CA ARG A 89 -15.84 13.69 -56.03
C ARG A 89 -14.33 13.77 -56.34
N ILE A 90 -13.45 13.28 -55.46
CA ILE A 90 -11.99 13.24 -55.68
C ILE A 90 -11.44 11.79 -55.63
N ALA A 91 -12.34 10.82 -55.65
CA ALA A 91 -11.99 9.40 -55.53
C ALA A 91 -11.46 8.83 -56.86
N TYR A 92 -11.89 9.41 -57.99
CA TYR A 92 -11.45 9.05 -59.34
C TYR A 92 -10.92 10.28 -60.09
N ASP A 93 -9.95 10.08 -60.99
CA ASP A 93 -9.41 11.13 -61.85
C ASP A 93 -10.26 11.38 -63.11
N GLU A 94 -9.87 12.36 -63.93
CA GLU A 94 -10.59 12.73 -65.17
C GLU A 94 -10.65 11.61 -66.22
N GLN A 95 -9.85 10.55 -66.06
CA GLN A 95 -9.81 9.37 -66.93
C GLN A 95 -10.59 8.18 -66.33
N GLY A 96 -11.20 8.36 -65.16
CA GLY A 96 -11.98 7.33 -64.46
C GLY A 96 -11.14 6.35 -63.63
N ASN A 97 -9.84 6.61 -63.43
CA ASN A 97 -8.97 5.74 -62.63
C ASN A 97 -9.02 6.12 -61.14
N PRO A 98 -8.90 5.15 -60.21
CA PRO A 98 -8.83 5.42 -58.77
C PRO A 98 -7.66 6.36 -58.43
N THR A 99 -7.90 7.37 -57.61
CA THR A 99 -6.81 8.22 -57.12
C THR A 99 -5.97 7.50 -56.08
N LYS A 100 -4.69 7.92 -55.92
CA LYS A 100 -3.79 7.38 -54.88
C LYS A 100 -4.38 7.46 -53.47
N ALA A 101 -5.25 8.46 -53.21
CA ALA A 101 -5.94 8.60 -51.93
C ALA A 101 -6.99 7.51 -51.71
N LEU A 102 -7.73 7.14 -52.76
CA LEU A 102 -8.71 6.05 -52.73
C LEU A 102 -8.01 4.69 -52.61
N GLU A 103 -6.95 4.46 -53.37
CA GLU A 103 -6.15 3.22 -53.29
C GLU A 103 -5.48 3.04 -51.92
N GLY A 104 -4.94 4.13 -51.35
CA GLY A 104 -4.37 4.12 -50.01
C GLY A 104 -5.41 3.83 -48.94
N PHE A 105 -6.63 4.37 -49.09
CA PHE A 105 -7.75 4.09 -48.20
C PHE A 105 -8.21 2.62 -48.29
N ALA A 106 -8.35 2.07 -49.50
CA ALA A 106 -8.68 0.66 -49.72
C ALA A 106 -7.65 -0.27 -49.06
N ARG A 107 -6.35 0.02 -49.24
CA ARG A 107 -5.26 -0.74 -48.60
C ARG A 107 -5.31 -0.65 -47.07
N LYS A 108 -5.61 0.53 -46.51
CA LYS A 108 -5.76 0.73 -45.06
C LYS A 108 -6.93 -0.07 -44.49
N CYS A 109 -8.01 -0.26 -45.26
CA CYS A 109 -9.16 -1.07 -44.89
C CYS A 109 -8.99 -2.57 -45.21
N GLY A 110 -7.82 -2.99 -45.75
CA GLY A 110 -7.57 -4.39 -46.13
C GLY A 110 -8.43 -4.89 -47.29
N THR A 111 -8.93 -3.99 -48.15
CA THR A 111 -9.90 -4.30 -49.20
C THR A 111 -9.49 -3.69 -50.55
N THR A 112 -10.25 -3.92 -51.63
CA THR A 112 -9.99 -3.33 -52.96
C THR A 112 -10.80 -2.05 -53.17
N VAL A 113 -10.45 -1.24 -54.17
CA VAL A 113 -11.23 -0.03 -54.47
C VAL A 113 -12.66 -0.40 -54.87
N ASP A 114 -12.85 -1.53 -55.54
CA ASP A 114 -14.16 -1.99 -56.05
C ASP A 114 -15.15 -2.41 -54.95
N SER A 115 -14.67 -2.68 -53.73
CA SER A 115 -15.52 -3.04 -52.58
C SER A 115 -15.90 -1.84 -51.70
N LEU A 116 -15.46 -0.63 -52.06
CA LEU A 116 -15.84 0.61 -51.39
C LEU A 116 -17.14 1.17 -51.99
N GLN A 117 -17.96 1.77 -51.13
CA GLN A 117 -19.25 2.35 -51.55
C GLN A 117 -19.30 3.83 -51.23
N GLU A 118 -19.93 4.63 -52.09
CA GLU A 118 -20.22 6.02 -51.77
C GLU A 118 -21.37 6.11 -50.78
N ILE A 119 -21.09 6.67 -49.59
CA ILE A 119 -22.07 6.94 -48.54
C ILE A 119 -21.86 8.40 -48.12
N ASP A 120 -22.94 9.20 -48.14
CA ASP A 120 -22.92 10.64 -47.80
C ASP A 120 -21.81 11.45 -48.50
N GLY A 121 -21.58 11.16 -49.78
CA GLY A 121 -20.60 11.88 -50.61
C GLY A 121 -19.13 11.51 -50.36
N LYS A 122 -18.86 10.42 -49.64
CA LYS A 122 -17.51 9.88 -49.39
C LYS A 122 -17.42 8.40 -49.71
N MET A 123 -16.27 7.97 -50.23
CA MET A 123 -15.97 6.54 -50.39
C MET A 123 -15.77 5.91 -49.02
N SER A 124 -16.58 4.94 -48.69
CA SER A 124 -16.66 4.34 -47.36
C SER A 124 -16.50 2.83 -47.44
N PHE A 125 -15.81 2.28 -46.46
CA PHE A 125 -15.77 0.84 -46.21
C PHE A 125 -16.79 0.53 -45.14
N SER A 126 -17.71 -0.40 -45.41
CA SER A 126 -18.69 -0.89 -44.45
C SER A 126 -18.55 -2.40 -44.34
N GLN A 127 -18.31 -2.90 -43.13
CA GLN A 127 -18.28 -4.32 -42.84
C GLN A 127 -19.33 -4.62 -41.77
N SER A 128 -20.33 -5.43 -42.14
CA SER A 128 -21.31 -5.93 -41.19
C SER A 128 -20.82 -7.25 -40.62
N VAL A 129 -20.71 -7.30 -39.29
CA VAL A 129 -20.57 -8.54 -38.54
C VAL A 129 -21.99 -9.01 -38.21
N PRO A 130 -22.40 -10.22 -38.64
CA PRO A 130 -23.71 -10.75 -38.29
C PRO A 130 -23.80 -10.98 -36.78
N ALA A 131 -25.02 -11.00 -36.26
CA ALA A 131 -25.27 -11.40 -34.89
C ALA A 131 -24.87 -12.88 -34.69
N LYS A 132 -24.48 -13.24 -33.47
CA LYS A 132 -23.98 -14.57 -33.12
C LYS A 132 -24.55 -15.03 -31.79
N ALA A 133 -24.77 -16.33 -31.63
CA ALA A 133 -25.12 -16.88 -30.34
C ALA A 133 -23.97 -16.66 -29.35
N ILE A 134 -24.26 -16.17 -28.14
CA ILE A 134 -23.23 -15.98 -27.11
C ILE A 134 -22.59 -17.32 -26.70
N ALA A 135 -23.36 -18.41 -26.79
CA ALA A 135 -22.90 -19.77 -26.53
C ALA A 135 -21.65 -20.15 -27.34
N ASP A 136 -21.48 -19.62 -28.55
CA ASP A 136 -20.35 -19.92 -29.41
C ASP A 136 -19.06 -19.19 -28.97
N GLU A 137 -19.19 -18.09 -28.23
CA GLU A 137 -18.06 -17.23 -27.83
C GLU A 137 -17.62 -17.48 -26.37
N LEU A 138 -18.53 -17.97 -25.52
CA LEU A 138 -18.27 -18.25 -24.11
C LEU A 138 -17.07 -19.20 -23.86
N PRO A 139 -16.87 -20.30 -24.61
CA PRO A 139 -15.71 -21.18 -24.40
C PRO A 139 -14.37 -20.44 -24.52
N ALA A 140 -14.20 -19.60 -25.53
CA ALA A 140 -12.96 -18.86 -25.76
C ALA A 140 -12.73 -17.81 -24.67
N ILE A 141 -13.79 -17.14 -24.18
CA ILE A 141 -13.71 -16.21 -23.05
C ILE A 141 -13.26 -16.92 -21.79
N ILE A 142 -13.86 -18.07 -21.47
CA ILE A 142 -13.48 -18.87 -20.30
C ILE A 142 -12.02 -19.32 -20.39
N GLU A 143 -11.57 -19.83 -21.53
CA GLU A 143 -10.17 -20.23 -21.71
C GLU A 143 -9.21 -19.04 -21.53
N ALA A 144 -9.53 -17.88 -22.08
CA ALA A 144 -8.73 -16.67 -21.93
C ALA A 144 -8.68 -16.22 -20.46
N ALA A 145 -9.81 -16.24 -19.76
CA ALA A 145 -9.90 -15.88 -18.35
C ALA A 145 -9.06 -16.81 -17.47
N LEU A 146 -9.18 -18.13 -17.65
CA LEU A 146 -8.35 -19.13 -16.96
C LEU A 146 -6.85 -18.96 -17.27
N GLY A 147 -6.53 -18.52 -18.49
CA GLY A 147 -5.18 -18.16 -18.91
C GLY A 147 -4.58 -16.99 -18.13
N LYS A 148 -5.40 -16.00 -17.74
CA LYS A 148 -4.95 -14.77 -17.07
C LYS A 148 -4.98 -14.80 -15.55
N LEU A 149 -5.53 -15.85 -14.93
CA LEU A 149 -5.59 -15.95 -13.48
C LEU A 149 -4.20 -15.75 -12.82
N PRO A 150 -4.13 -15.02 -11.68
CA PRO A 150 -2.89 -14.69 -10.98
C PRO A 150 -2.35 -15.89 -10.19
N ILE A 151 -1.97 -16.96 -10.91
CA ILE A 151 -1.48 -18.21 -10.33
C ILE A 151 0.04 -18.10 -10.15
N PRO A 152 0.57 -18.08 -8.91
CA PRO A 152 2.02 -17.91 -8.68
C PRO A 152 2.85 -19.04 -9.26
N LYS A 153 2.31 -20.27 -9.22
CA LYS A 153 2.96 -21.48 -9.72
C LYS A 153 1.95 -22.42 -10.33
N ARG A 154 2.03 -22.60 -11.64
CA ARG A 154 1.23 -23.60 -12.37
C ARG A 154 1.89 -24.97 -12.25
N MET A 155 1.06 -26.00 -12.18
CA MET A 155 1.48 -27.40 -12.10
C MET A 155 1.10 -28.13 -13.39
N ARG A 156 1.86 -29.16 -13.74
CA ARG A 156 1.51 -30.17 -14.76
C ARG A 156 1.30 -31.51 -14.08
N TRP A 157 0.49 -32.39 -14.66
CA TRP A 157 0.20 -33.71 -14.10
C TRP A 157 0.30 -34.82 -15.16
N GLY A 158 0.93 -35.93 -14.76
CA GLY A 158 1.19 -37.06 -15.65
C GLY A 158 2.01 -36.64 -16.88
N ALA A 159 1.59 -37.11 -18.05
CA ALA A 159 2.20 -36.76 -19.34
C ALA A 159 1.51 -35.55 -20.03
N SER A 160 0.51 -34.93 -19.38
CA SER A 160 -0.22 -33.81 -19.98
C SER A 160 0.61 -32.53 -20.00
N ARG A 161 0.44 -31.73 -21.05
CA ARG A 161 0.98 -30.36 -21.13
C ARG A 161 0.06 -29.31 -20.52
N THR A 162 -1.17 -29.68 -20.16
CA THR A 162 -2.13 -28.78 -19.51
C THR A 162 -1.60 -28.32 -18.16
N GLU A 163 -1.73 -27.03 -17.89
CA GLU A 163 -1.24 -26.37 -16.70
C GLU A 163 -2.36 -25.63 -15.97
N PHE A 164 -2.44 -25.82 -14.66
CA PHE A 164 -3.33 -25.08 -13.76
C PHE A 164 -2.78 -25.11 -12.34
N VAL A 165 -3.41 -24.40 -11.41
CA VAL A 165 -2.96 -24.37 -10.00
C VAL A 165 -3.07 -25.75 -9.32
N ARG A 166 -4.08 -26.53 -9.70
CA ARG A 166 -4.36 -27.88 -9.20
C ARG A 166 -4.96 -28.76 -10.31
N PRO A 167 -4.88 -30.10 -10.19
CA PRO A 167 -5.53 -31.00 -11.14
C PRO A 167 -7.03 -30.72 -11.25
N VAL A 168 -7.48 -30.45 -12.47
CA VAL A 168 -8.90 -30.27 -12.81
C VAL A 168 -9.59 -31.62 -12.92
N LYS A 169 -10.86 -31.70 -12.52
CA LYS A 169 -11.64 -32.94 -12.37
C LYS A 169 -12.93 -32.95 -13.16
N TRP A 170 -13.66 -31.84 -13.21
CA TRP A 170 -14.87 -31.70 -14.01
C TRP A 170 -15.06 -30.25 -14.46
N VAL A 171 -15.90 -30.07 -15.47
CA VAL A 171 -16.28 -28.76 -16.01
C VAL A 171 -17.78 -28.76 -16.21
N VAL A 172 -18.47 -27.79 -15.62
CA VAL A 172 -19.87 -27.49 -15.94
C VAL A 172 -19.92 -26.23 -16.80
N MET A 173 -20.68 -26.28 -17.89
CA MET A 173 -20.93 -25.10 -18.72
C MET A 173 -22.35 -25.16 -19.29
N LEU A 174 -23.25 -24.35 -18.72
CA LEU A 174 -24.67 -24.31 -19.07
C LEU A 174 -25.09 -22.90 -19.47
N LEU A 175 -25.96 -22.79 -20.48
CA LEU A 175 -26.75 -21.60 -20.77
C LEU A 175 -28.23 -22.03 -20.71
N GLY A 176 -28.94 -21.55 -19.69
CA GLY A 176 -30.26 -22.10 -19.33
C GLY A 176 -30.14 -23.59 -19.00
N ASP A 177 -30.81 -24.43 -19.80
CA ASP A 177 -30.80 -25.90 -19.70
C ASP A 177 -29.85 -26.59 -20.71
N GLN A 178 -29.22 -25.80 -21.58
CA GLN A 178 -28.36 -26.30 -22.66
C GLN A 178 -26.91 -26.41 -22.20
N VAL A 179 -26.28 -27.55 -22.51
CA VAL A 179 -24.84 -27.72 -22.33
C VAL A 179 -24.11 -27.07 -23.50
N ILE A 180 -23.14 -26.21 -23.20
CA ILE A 180 -22.25 -25.66 -24.21
C ILE A 180 -21.17 -26.70 -24.50
N GLU A 181 -21.16 -27.26 -25.72
CA GLU A 181 -20.21 -28.31 -26.12
C GLU A 181 -18.81 -27.71 -26.34
N CYS A 182 -17.94 -27.85 -25.35
CA CYS A 182 -16.53 -27.44 -25.46
C CYS A 182 -15.60 -28.34 -24.63
N GLU A 183 -14.30 -28.14 -24.79
CA GLU A 183 -13.26 -28.75 -23.97
C GLU A 183 -12.51 -27.64 -23.23
N ILE A 184 -12.44 -27.70 -21.90
CA ILE A 184 -11.69 -26.76 -21.07
C ILE A 184 -10.62 -27.54 -20.31
N LEU A 185 -9.36 -27.12 -20.45
CA LEU A 185 -8.22 -27.74 -19.76
C LEU A 185 -8.14 -29.28 -19.91
N GLY A 186 -8.52 -29.80 -21.09
CA GLY A 186 -8.48 -31.23 -21.39
C GLY A 186 -9.72 -32.03 -20.96
N LEU A 187 -10.79 -31.36 -20.51
CA LEU A 187 -12.03 -31.98 -20.05
C LEU A 187 -13.23 -31.46 -20.83
N LYS A 188 -14.11 -32.37 -21.25
CA LYS A 188 -15.37 -32.01 -21.90
C LYS A 188 -16.31 -31.36 -20.88
N ALA A 189 -16.89 -30.22 -21.23
CA ALA A 189 -17.92 -29.58 -20.45
C ALA A 189 -19.20 -30.42 -20.41
N GLY A 190 -19.90 -30.37 -19.29
CA GLY A 190 -21.16 -31.07 -19.08
C GLY A 190 -22.10 -30.35 -18.12
N ARG A 191 -23.03 -31.10 -17.54
CA ARG A 191 -24.03 -30.63 -16.57
C ARG A 191 -23.87 -31.20 -15.16
N ASN A 192 -22.86 -32.04 -14.96
CA ASN A 192 -22.66 -32.76 -13.71
C ASN A 192 -21.65 -31.99 -12.83
N THR A 193 -22.15 -31.42 -11.74
CA THR A 193 -21.32 -30.96 -10.63
C THR A 193 -21.09 -32.09 -9.64
N ARG A 194 -20.41 -31.83 -8.52
CA ARG A 194 -20.09 -32.81 -7.49
C ARG A 194 -20.34 -32.27 -6.09
N GLY A 195 -20.95 -33.10 -5.25
CA GLY A 195 -21.18 -32.78 -3.84
C GLY A 195 -19.93 -32.93 -2.98
N HIS A 196 -20.12 -32.70 -1.69
CA HIS A 196 -19.10 -32.68 -0.67
C HIS A 196 -18.36 -34.02 -0.55
N ARG A 197 -17.05 -33.98 -0.34
CA ARG A 197 -16.18 -35.18 -0.35
C ARG A 197 -16.59 -36.26 0.65
N PHE A 198 -17.15 -35.86 1.79
CA PHE A 198 -17.52 -36.79 2.87
C PHE A 198 -19.03 -36.96 3.02
N HIS A 199 -19.82 -35.91 2.81
CA HIS A 199 -21.27 -35.96 3.00
C HIS A 199 -22.00 -36.50 1.76
N TYR A 200 -21.53 -36.15 0.56
CA TYR A 200 -22.17 -36.54 -0.69
C TYR A 200 -21.15 -36.66 -1.84
N ASN A 201 -20.32 -37.70 -1.82
CA ASN A 201 -19.28 -37.92 -2.84
C ASN A 201 -19.83 -38.51 -4.15
N HIS A 202 -20.85 -37.86 -4.68
CA HIS A 202 -21.55 -38.26 -5.90
C HIS A 202 -21.68 -37.06 -6.86
N GLU A 203 -21.90 -37.38 -8.12
CA GLU A 203 -22.27 -36.38 -9.12
C GLU A 203 -23.70 -35.88 -8.86
N ILE A 204 -23.92 -34.61 -9.13
CA ILE A 204 -25.23 -33.95 -9.10
C ILE A 204 -25.47 -33.42 -10.50
N THR A 205 -26.51 -33.93 -11.16
CA THR A 205 -26.90 -33.48 -12.49
C THR A 205 -27.80 -32.26 -12.38
N LEU A 206 -27.37 -31.15 -12.99
CA LEU A 206 -28.15 -29.93 -13.05
C LEU A 206 -29.10 -29.97 -14.25
N SER A 207 -30.36 -29.61 -14.04
CA SER A 207 -31.33 -29.45 -15.13
C SER A 207 -31.15 -28.12 -15.85
N GLN A 208 -30.83 -27.07 -15.09
CA GLN A 208 -30.63 -25.70 -15.56
C GLN A 208 -29.59 -24.96 -14.70
N ALA A 209 -29.02 -23.88 -15.24
CA ALA A 209 -27.92 -23.12 -14.62
C ALA A 209 -28.24 -22.54 -13.23
N ASN A 210 -29.45 -22.05 -13.00
CA ASN A 210 -29.84 -21.39 -11.75
C ASN A 210 -30.12 -22.34 -10.56
N GLU A 211 -30.21 -23.65 -10.80
CA GLU A 211 -30.33 -24.65 -9.73
C GLU A 211 -29.00 -24.94 -9.02
N TYR A 212 -27.90 -24.33 -9.48
CA TYR A 212 -26.55 -24.64 -9.03
C TYR A 212 -26.37 -24.56 -7.51
N LEU A 213 -26.71 -23.41 -6.91
CA LEU A 213 -26.53 -23.21 -5.47
C LEU A 213 -27.44 -24.11 -4.64
N GLU A 214 -28.73 -24.13 -4.97
CA GLU A 214 -29.73 -24.91 -4.22
C GLU A 214 -29.38 -26.41 -4.22
N ASN A 215 -29.00 -26.96 -5.37
CA ASN A 215 -28.61 -28.37 -5.46
C ASN A 215 -27.30 -28.66 -4.71
N LEU A 216 -26.31 -27.76 -4.78
CA LEU A 216 -25.06 -27.93 -4.04
C LEU A 216 -25.29 -27.91 -2.53
N GLU A 217 -26.12 -26.99 -2.03
CA GLU A 217 -26.37 -26.89 -0.60
C GLU A 217 -27.27 -28.02 -0.09
N SER A 218 -28.47 -28.16 -0.66
CA SER A 218 -29.52 -29.05 -0.14
C SER A 218 -29.26 -30.54 -0.35
N VAL A 219 -28.62 -30.90 -1.47
CA VAL A 219 -28.27 -32.30 -1.81
C VAL A 219 -26.78 -32.55 -1.63
N GLY A 220 -25.96 -31.60 -2.09
CA GLY A 220 -24.52 -31.76 -2.13
C GLY A 220 -23.79 -31.51 -0.82
N HIS A 221 -24.42 -30.87 0.18
CA HIS A 221 -23.76 -30.39 1.40
C HIS A 221 -22.56 -29.46 1.10
N VAL A 222 -22.71 -28.53 0.16
CA VAL A 222 -21.67 -27.56 -0.20
C VAL A 222 -22.25 -26.16 -0.19
N ILE A 223 -21.70 -25.29 0.65
CA ILE A 223 -21.96 -23.86 0.60
C ILE A 223 -20.93 -23.26 -0.36
N ALA A 224 -21.36 -23.01 -1.60
CA ALA A 224 -20.48 -22.54 -2.67
C ALA A 224 -20.20 -21.03 -2.59
N ASP A 225 -21.15 -20.27 -2.04
CA ASP A 225 -20.98 -18.85 -1.78
C ASP A 225 -19.95 -18.64 -0.66
N PHE A 226 -18.91 -17.85 -0.98
CA PHE A 226 -17.80 -17.62 -0.05
C PHE A 226 -18.22 -16.72 1.12
N GLU A 227 -19.00 -15.67 0.85
CA GLU A 227 -19.41 -14.68 1.84
C GLU A 227 -20.45 -15.28 2.79
N GLU A 228 -21.42 -16.01 2.24
CA GLU A 228 -22.40 -16.74 3.07
C GLU A 228 -21.70 -17.74 4.01
N ARG A 229 -20.73 -18.50 3.49
CA ARG A 229 -19.98 -19.46 4.29
C ARG A 229 -19.11 -18.78 5.34
N GLN A 230 -18.49 -17.66 5.00
CA GLN A 230 -17.68 -16.86 5.92
C GLN A 230 -18.51 -16.39 7.12
N GLU A 231 -19.69 -15.81 6.86
CA GLU A 231 -20.58 -15.32 7.92
C GLU A 231 -21.13 -16.47 8.78
N LYS A 232 -21.41 -17.63 8.15
CA LYS A 232 -21.79 -18.83 8.89
C LYS A 232 -20.67 -19.35 9.80
N ILE A 233 -19.41 -19.28 9.36
CA ILE A 233 -18.25 -19.63 10.20
C ILE A 233 -18.12 -18.63 11.34
N ARG A 234 -18.17 -17.32 11.06
CA ARG A 234 -18.10 -16.26 12.06
C ARG A 234 -19.11 -16.46 13.18
N ALA A 235 -20.39 -16.62 12.82
CA ALA A 235 -21.47 -16.82 13.77
C ALA A 235 -21.26 -18.09 14.63
N GLN A 236 -20.78 -19.18 14.03
CA GLN A 236 -20.48 -20.41 14.78
C GLN A 236 -19.29 -20.23 15.74
N VAL A 237 -18.22 -19.56 15.32
CA VAL A 237 -17.05 -19.27 16.16
C VAL A 237 -17.42 -18.38 17.35
N GLU A 238 -18.22 -17.35 17.11
CA GLU A 238 -18.73 -16.48 18.19
C GLU A 238 -19.59 -17.27 19.18
N ALA A 239 -20.48 -18.14 18.68
CA ALA A 239 -21.34 -18.97 19.52
C ALA A 239 -20.55 -19.97 20.39
N GLU A 240 -19.56 -20.65 19.80
CA GLU A 240 -18.66 -21.57 20.52
C GLU A 240 -17.86 -20.83 21.62
N GLY A 241 -17.34 -19.63 21.31
CA GLY A 241 -16.66 -18.79 22.29
C GLY A 241 -17.58 -18.39 23.46
N ALA A 242 -18.79 -17.92 23.14
CA ALA A 242 -19.78 -17.53 24.15
C ALA A 242 -20.19 -18.70 25.05
N ALA A 243 -20.31 -19.91 24.48
CA ALA A 243 -20.69 -21.12 25.23
C ALA A 243 -19.69 -21.48 26.36
N ILE A 244 -18.44 -21.06 26.24
CA ILE A 244 -17.39 -21.24 27.26
C ILE A 244 -17.11 -19.97 28.08
N ASN A 245 -17.98 -18.96 28.01
CA ASN A 245 -17.82 -17.65 28.64
C ASN A 245 -16.53 -16.92 28.19
N GLY A 246 -16.09 -17.18 26.96
CA GLY A 246 -14.95 -16.51 26.34
C GLY A 246 -15.37 -15.65 25.15
N ILE A 247 -14.41 -14.90 24.63
CA ILE A 247 -14.54 -14.09 23.42
C ILE A 247 -13.58 -14.68 22.38
N ALA A 248 -14.15 -15.31 21.36
CA ALA A 248 -13.37 -15.82 20.24
C ALA A 248 -12.76 -14.65 19.46
N GLN A 249 -11.45 -14.71 19.23
CA GLN A 249 -10.73 -13.68 18.48
C GLN A 249 -10.69 -14.06 17.00
N ILE A 250 -11.41 -13.28 16.19
CA ILE A 250 -11.55 -13.53 14.75
C ILE A 250 -10.67 -12.56 13.97
N ASP A 251 -9.53 -13.08 13.52
CA ASP A 251 -8.68 -12.40 12.54
C ASP A 251 -9.26 -12.62 11.14
N GLU A 252 -9.57 -11.54 10.42
CA GLU A 252 -10.25 -11.62 9.11
C GLU A 252 -9.47 -12.43 8.07
N ALA A 253 -8.13 -12.32 8.07
CA ALA A 253 -7.30 -13.09 7.15
C ALA A 253 -7.32 -14.59 7.47
N LEU A 254 -7.36 -14.96 8.76
CA LEU A 254 -7.57 -16.35 9.17
C LEU A 254 -8.97 -16.83 8.80
N LEU A 255 -10.00 -15.99 8.99
CA LEU A 255 -11.37 -16.32 8.63
C LEU A 255 -11.51 -16.59 7.12
N ASP A 256 -10.90 -15.77 6.27
CA ASP A 256 -10.81 -16.01 4.83
C ASP A 256 -10.14 -17.37 4.53
N GLU A 257 -9.00 -17.66 5.17
CA GLU A 257 -8.26 -18.91 4.96
C GLU A 257 -9.08 -20.13 5.40
N VAL A 258 -9.74 -20.06 6.56
CA VAL A 258 -10.61 -21.12 7.08
C VAL A 258 -11.85 -21.30 6.20
N THR A 259 -12.44 -20.21 5.71
CA THR A 259 -13.57 -20.26 4.75
C THR A 259 -13.14 -20.96 3.47
N ALA A 260 -11.92 -20.72 3.00
CA ALA A 260 -11.37 -21.36 1.81
C ALA A 260 -10.97 -22.83 2.00
N LEU A 261 -10.94 -23.33 3.24
CA LEU A 261 -10.62 -24.72 3.59
C LEU A 261 -11.86 -25.61 3.75
N ASN A 262 -13.05 -25.03 3.91
CA ASN A 262 -14.27 -25.77 4.25
C ASN A 262 -15.35 -25.58 3.19
N GLU A 263 -16.02 -26.66 2.78
CA GLU A 263 -17.25 -26.64 1.96
C GLU A 263 -18.50 -26.68 2.84
N TRP A 264 -18.44 -27.34 4.00
CA TRP A 264 -19.51 -27.48 4.99
C TRP A 264 -18.96 -27.29 6.42
N PRO A 265 -18.91 -26.05 6.93
CA PRO A 265 -18.21 -25.75 8.17
C PRO A 265 -19.03 -26.10 9.43
N VAL A 266 -18.38 -26.77 10.37
CA VAL A 266 -18.87 -27.03 11.73
C VAL A 266 -17.82 -26.59 12.75
N ALA A 267 -18.11 -25.56 13.53
CA ALA A 267 -17.21 -25.11 14.60
C ALA A 267 -17.25 -26.06 15.80
N LEU A 268 -16.08 -26.29 16.39
CA LEU A 268 -15.91 -27.14 17.56
C LEU A 268 -14.91 -26.51 18.53
N THR A 269 -15.28 -26.42 19.79
CA THR A 269 -14.36 -26.00 20.87
C THR A 269 -13.47 -27.14 21.32
N GLY A 270 -12.16 -26.92 21.31
CA GLY A 270 -11.14 -27.78 21.93
C GLY A 270 -10.41 -27.07 23.07
N ARG A 271 -9.73 -27.85 23.91
CA ARG A 271 -8.91 -27.33 25.03
C ARG A 271 -7.47 -27.80 25.00
N PHE A 272 -6.58 -26.97 25.51
CA PHE A 272 -5.19 -27.35 25.79
C PHE A 272 -4.89 -27.27 27.28
N ASP A 273 -3.70 -27.74 27.67
CA ASP A 273 -3.27 -27.76 29.07
C ASP A 273 -2.96 -26.34 29.56
N GLU A 274 -3.55 -25.92 30.68
CA GLU A 274 -3.39 -24.58 31.26
C GLU A 274 -1.93 -24.19 31.50
N ARG A 275 -1.03 -25.16 31.71
CA ARG A 275 0.41 -24.91 31.86
C ARG A 275 1.02 -24.16 30.68
N PHE A 276 0.42 -24.24 29.49
CA PHE A 276 0.92 -23.51 28.32
C PHE A 276 0.73 -22.00 28.46
N LEU A 277 -0.21 -21.54 29.29
CA LEU A 277 -0.44 -20.12 29.56
C LEU A 277 0.71 -19.43 30.30
N ASP A 278 1.73 -20.18 30.75
CA ASP A 278 2.99 -19.63 31.27
C ASP A 278 3.93 -19.12 30.16
N VAL A 279 3.66 -19.51 28.91
CA VAL A 279 4.34 -19.00 27.71
C VAL A 279 3.64 -17.72 27.24
N PRO A 280 4.37 -16.73 26.69
CA PRO A 280 3.76 -15.58 26.06
C PRO A 280 2.62 -15.97 25.11
N SER A 281 1.47 -15.34 25.28
CA SER A 281 0.24 -15.65 24.56
C SER A 281 0.44 -15.62 23.05
N GLU A 282 1.24 -14.70 22.56
CA GLU A 282 1.50 -14.42 21.16
C GLU A 282 2.20 -15.60 20.48
N ALA A 283 3.07 -16.32 21.19
CA ALA A 283 3.68 -17.55 20.69
C ALA A 283 2.66 -18.69 20.54
N LEU A 284 1.75 -18.81 21.51
CA LEU A 284 0.68 -19.81 21.46
C LEU A 284 -0.33 -19.48 20.36
N ILE A 285 -0.69 -18.20 20.23
CA ILE A 285 -1.61 -17.69 19.20
C ILE A 285 -1.01 -17.90 17.81
N SER A 286 0.27 -17.55 17.59
CA SER A 286 0.97 -17.79 16.32
C SER A 286 0.98 -19.27 15.97
N SER A 287 1.30 -20.15 16.93
CA SER A 287 1.28 -21.61 16.76
C SER A 287 -0.11 -22.14 16.37
N MET A 288 -1.18 -21.67 17.02
CA MET A 288 -2.57 -22.05 16.73
C MET A 288 -3.02 -21.56 15.35
N LYS A 289 -2.72 -20.31 15.01
CA LYS A 289 -3.11 -19.66 13.75
C LYS A 289 -2.38 -20.27 12.55
N GLU A 290 -1.05 -20.38 12.60
CA GLU A 290 -0.25 -20.78 11.44
C GLU A 290 -0.29 -22.29 11.19
N HIS A 291 -0.15 -23.11 12.23
CA HIS A 291 -0.04 -24.56 12.04
C HIS A 291 -1.37 -25.28 11.96
N GLN A 292 -2.42 -24.77 12.61
CA GLN A 292 -3.69 -25.48 12.75
C GLN A 292 -4.93 -24.69 12.34
N LYS A 293 -4.79 -23.38 12.03
CA LYS A 293 -5.90 -22.52 11.58
C LYS A 293 -7.02 -22.42 12.62
N TYR A 294 -6.65 -22.37 13.89
CA TYR A 294 -7.60 -22.25 14.99
C TYR A 294 -7.81 -20.80 15.40
N PHE A 295 -9.02 -20.48 15.83
CA PHE A 295 -9.34 -19.22 16.51
C PHE A 295 -9.05 -19.38 18.00
N HIS A 296 -8.31 -18.44 18.57
CA HIS A 296 -8.02 -18.45 20.01
C HIS A 296 -9.14 -17.73 20.77
N VAL A 297 -9.24 -18.02 22.07
CA VAL A 297 -10.30 -17.47 22.92
C VAL A 297 -9.67 -16.69 24.07
N THR A 298 -10.20 -15.50 24.34
CA THR A 298 -9.80 -14.65 25.47
C THR A 298 -10.93 -14.48 26.48
N ASP A 299 -10.59 -14.09 27.71
CA ASP A 299 -11.57 -13.65 28.69
C ASP A 299 -12.02 -12.20 28.42
N SER A 300 -12.92 -11.67 29.26
CA SER A 300 -13.42 -10.30 29.17
C SER A 300 -12.35 -9.21 29.38
N ASN A 301 -11.17 -9.57 29.88
CA ASN A 301 -10.03 -8.67 30.09
C ASN A 301 -8.99 -8.81 28.97
N GLY A 302 -9.25 -9.64 27.95
CA GLY A 302 -8.32 -9.90 26.85
C GLY A 302 -7.23 -10.93 27.16
N LYS A 303 -7.30 -11.64 28.29
CA LYS A 303 -6.32 -12.68 28.63
C LYS A 303 -6.63 -13.98 27.90
N LEU A 304 -5.62 -14.60 27.29
CA LEU A 304 -5.75 -15.90 26.61
C LEU A 304 -6.29 -16.98 27.57
N MET A 305 -7.33 -17.70 27.12
CA MET A 305 -7.91 -18.85 27.79
C MET A 305 -7.36 -20.16 27.22
N PRO A 306 -7.43 -21.30 27.94
CA PRO A 306 -6.90 -22.59 27.48
C PRO A 306 -7.80 -23.29 26.43
N PHE A 307 -8.44 -22.50 25.57
CA PHE A 307 -9.40 -22.95 24.57
C PHE A 307 -9.06 -22.43 23.18
N PHE A 308 -9.45 -23.21 22.18
CA PHE A 308 -9.39 -22.84 20.77
C PHE A 308 -10.62 -23.35 20.06
N ILE A 309 -10.98 -22.72 18.95
CA ILE A 309 -12.10 -23.12 18.11
C ILE A 309 -11.55 -23.53 16.75
N THR A 310 -11.89 -24.75 16.35
CA THR A 310 -11.52 -25.34 15.05
C THR A 310 -12.77 -25.48 14.19
N ILE A 311 -12.61 -25.39 12.86
CA ILE A 311 -13.69 -25.66 11.91
C ILE A 311 -13.45 -27.02 11.27
N ALA A 312 -14.36 -27.94 11.51
CA ALA A 312 -14.42 -29.20 10.81
C ALA A 312 -15.19 -29.04 9.50
N ASN A 313 -14.63 -29.55 8.40
CA ASN A 313 -15.34 -29.66 7.12
C ASN A 313 -16.29 -30.86 7.09
N ILE A 314 -16.88 -31.23 8.23
CA ILE A 314 -17.75 -32.40 8.34
C ILE A 314 -18.65 -32.25 9.57
N GLU A 315 -19.94 -32.51 9.38
CA GLU A 315 -20.86 -32.81 10.47
C GLU A 315 -20.60 -34.25 10.95
N SER A 316 -19.71 -34.38 11.94
CA SER A 316 -19.31 -35.67 12.49
C SER A 316 -20.44 -36.30 13.30
N THR A 317 -20.60 -37.62 13.17
CA THR A 317 -21.48 -38.41 14.06
C THR A 317 -20.89 -38.60 15.46
N ASP A 318 -19.59 -38.34 15.62
CA ASP A 318 -18.88 -38.32 16.91
C ASP A 318 -17.97 -37.07 16.97
N PRO A 319 -18.52 -35.89 17.32
CA PRO A 319 -17.74 -34.66 17.44
C PRO A 319 -16.65 -34.73 18.52
N ALA A 320 -16.85 -35.54 19.57
CA ALA A 320 -15.89 -35.68 20.66
C ALA A 320 -14.55 -36.27 20.19
N GLN A 321 -14.57 -37.20 19.22
CA GLN A 321 -13.36 -37.72 18.59
C GLN A 321 -12.63 -36.67 17.75
N VAL A 322 -13.38 -35.80 17.06
CA VAL A 322 -12.79 -34.70 16.27
C VAL A 322 -12.08 -33.72 17.22
N ILE A 323 -12.74 -33.34 18.32
CA ILE A 323 -12.16 -32.48 19.36
C ILE A 323 -10.89 -33.12 19.93
N ALA A 324 -10.97 -34.37 20.43
CA ALA A 324 -9.83 -35.07 21.01
C ALA A 324 -8.65 -35.23 20.03
N GLY A 325 -8.94 -35.42 18.74
CA GLY A 325 -7.95 -35.44 17.67
C GLY A 325 -7.21 -34.11 17.53
N ASN A 326 -7.94 -33.00 17.44
CA ASN A 326 -7.37 -31.65 17.34
C ASN A 326 -6.56 -31.29 18.61
N GLU A 327 -7.07 -31.60 19.80
CA GLU A 327 -6.34 -31.41 21.07
C GLU A 327 -5.02 -32.19 21.13
N LYS A 328 -5.01 -33.40 20.56
CA LYS A 328 -3.80 -34.23 20.46
C LYS A 328 -2.79 -33.64 19.48
N VAL A 329 -3.24 -33.03 18.38
CA VAL A 329 -2.38 -32.47 17.34
C VAL A 329 -1.76 -31.13 17.76
N ILE A 330 -2.50 -30.27 18.46
CA ILE A 330 -1.98 -28.97 18.90
C ILE A 330 -1.00 -29.08 20.07
N ARG A 331 -1.20 -30.06 20.96
CA ARG A 331 -0.37 -30.25 22.15
C ARG A 331 1.15 -30.29 21.88
N PRO A 332 1.68 -31.09 20.93
CA PRO A 332 3.11 -31.06 20.64
C PRO A 332 3.57 -29.70 20.13
N ARG A 333 2.76 -28.97 19.35
CA ARG A 333 3.11 -27.63 18.83
C ARG A 333 3.24 -26.59 19.94
N LEU A 334 2.34 -26.60 20.91
CA LEU A 334 2.44 -25.73 22.09
C LEU A 334 3.58 -26.18 23.02
N ALA A 335 3.86 -27.48 23.07
CA ALA A 335 5.01 -28.01 23.81
C ALA A 335 6.34 -27.56 23.21
N ASP A 336 6.44 -27.48 21.89
CA ASP A 336 7.63 -26.94 21.21
C ASP A 336 7.83 -25.47 21.57
N ALA A 337 6.80 -24.63 21.46
CA ALA A 337 6.86 -23.22 21.88
C ALA A 337 7.27 -23.07 23.35
N ALA A 338 6.66 -23.86 24.26
CA ALA A 338 7.03 -23.86 25.67
C ALA A 338 8.48 -24.33 25.90
N PHE A 339 8.94 -25.31 25.13
CA PHE A 339 10.30 -25.81 25.21
C PHE A 339 11.32 -24.74 24.77
N PHE A 340 11.07 -24.05 23.66
CA PHE A 340 11.92 -22.96 23.18
C PHE A 340 11.98 -21.83 24.21
N PHE A 341 10.82 -21.36 24.69
CA PHE A 341 10.76 -20.29 25.68
C PHE A 341 11.56 -20.63 26.95
N ASN A 342 11.36 -21.82 27.50
CA ASN A 342 12.07 -22.26 28.71
C ASN A 342 13.56 -22.53 28.47
N THR A 343 13.95 -22.90 27.25
CA THR A 343 15.35 -23.09 26.88
C THR A 343 16.04 -21.75 26.74
N ASP A 344 15.41 -20.80 26.06
CA ASP A 344 15.93 -19.47 25.84
C ASP A 344 16.14 -18.70 27.14
N LYS A 345 15.22 -18.81 28.10
CA LYS A 345 15.32 -18.18 29.44
C LYS A 345 16.53 -18.63 30.27
N LYS A 346 17.23 -19.70 29.88
CA LYS A 346 18.45 -20.16 30.58
C LYS A 346 19.67 -19.29 30.29
N ARG A 347 19.61 -18.47 29.24
CA ARG A 347 20.64 -17.50 28.86
C ARG A 347 20.01 -16.11 28.83
N THR A 348 20.74 -15.07 29.21
CA THR A 348 20.24 -13.69 29.11
C THR A 348 20.42 -13.15 27.70
N LEU A 349 19.66 -12.12 27.32
CA LEU A 349 19.86 -11.37 26.08
C LEU A 349 21.27 -10.79 25.99
N GLU A 350 21.80 -10.23 27.08
CA GLU A 350 23.17 -9.72 27.14
C GLU A 350 24.22 -10.79 26.78
N SER A 351 24.03 -12.02 27.27
CA SER A 351 24.94 -13.13 26.96
C SER A 351 24.93 -13.56 25.48
N ARG A 352 24.01 -13.02 24.67
CA ARG A 352 23.87 -13.26 23.22
C ARG A 352 24.43 -12.14 22.36
N ILE A 353 24.88 -11.02 22.94
CA ILE A 353 25.47 -9.90 22.17
C ILE A 353 26.65 -10.40 21.33
N GLU A 354 27.52 -11.23 21.91
CA GLU A 354 28.68 -11.80 21.22
C GLU A 354 28.29 -12.73 20.07
N ASP A 355 27.15 -13.43 20.18
CA ASP A 355 26.66 -14.35 19.16
C ASP A 355 26.27 -13.59 17.87
N LEU A 356 25.92 -12.29 17.96
CA LEU A 356 25.62 -11.42 16.82
C LEU A 356 26.83 -11.21 15.88
N LYS A 357 28.06 -11.50 16.32
CA LYS A 357 29.25 -11.50 15.45
C LYS A 357 29.19 -12.58 14.35
N SER A 358 28.38 -13.62 14.55
CA SER A 358 28.19 -14.67 13.55
C SER A 358 27.22 -14.27 12.43
N ILE A 359 26.38 -13.25 12.64
CA ILE A 359 25.39 -12.81 11.66
C ILE A 359 25.94 -11.63 10.87
N VAL A 360 26.12 -11.83 9.56
CA VAL A 360 26.50 -10.76 8.63
C VAL A 360 25.31 -9.81 8.45
N PHE A 361 25.51 -8.54 8.81
CA PHE A 361 24.54 -7.48 8.51
C PHE A 361 24.61 -7.12 7.03
N GLN A 362 25.81 -6.78 6.56
CA GLN A 362 26.11 -6.50 5.16
C GLN A 362 27.62 -6.70 4.97
N LYS A 363 28.02 -7.33 3.84
CA LYS A 363 29.40 -7.79 3.60
C LYS A 363 30.50 -6.71 3.82
N GLU A 364 30.22 -5.47 3.47
CA GLU A 364 31.11 -4.30 3.59
C GLU A 364 30.88 -3.49 4.89
N LEU A 365 29.77 -3.71 5.60
CA LEU A 365 29.40 -2.98 6.83
C LEU A 365 29.57 -3.81 8.11
N GLY A 366 29.91 -5.09 7.99
CA GLY A 366 30.22 -6.00 9.08
C GLY A 366 29.03 -6.84 9.56
N THR A 367 29.05 -7.11 10.86
CA THR A 367 28.12 -8.02 11.54
C THR A 367 26.98 -7.27 12.23
N LEU A 368 25.96 -7.99 12.73
CA LEU A 368 24.93 -7.39 13.57
C LEU A 368 25.51 -6.86 14.89
N HIS A 369 26.57 -7.47 15.42
CA HIS A 369 27.28 -6.92 16.57
C HIS A 369 27.89 -5.56 16.26
N ASP A 370 28.59 -5.42 15.13
CA ASP A 370 29.19 -4.15 14.72
C ASP A 370 28.12 -3.07 14.54
N LYS A 371 26.96 -3.45 14.02
CA LYS A 371 25.79 -2.59 13.94
C LYS A 371 25.27 -2.19 15.32
N ALA A 372 25.08 -3.14 16.24
CA ALA A 372 24.59 -2.86 17.59
C ALA A 372 25.46 -1.82 18.31
N VAL A 373 26.79 -1.92 18.20
CA VAL A 373 27.73 -0.93 18.77
C VAL A 373 27.51 0.47 18.18
N ARG A 374 27.38 0.59 16.85
CA ARG A 374 27.14 1.90 16.20
C ARG A 374 25.78 2.49 16.55
N VAL A 375 24.75 1.63 16.60
CA VAL A 375 23.39 2.00 16.98
C VAL A 375 23.35 2.45 18.44
N ALA A 376 24.07 1.79 19.34
CA ALA A 376 24.17 2.19 20.74
C ALA A 376 24.80 3.56 20.94
N ALA A 377 25.92 3.83 20.25
CA ALA A 377 26.55 5.14 20.26
C ALA A 377 25.62 6.25 19.72
N LEU A 378 24.86 5.96 18.65
CA LEU A 378 23.92 6.92 18.06
C LEU A 378 22.67 7.11 18.93
N ALA A 379 22.10 6.04 19.49
CA ALA A 379 20.95 6.09 20.39
C ALA A 379 21.27 6.90 21.65
N LYS A 380 22.48 6.74 22.21
CA LYS A 380 22.99 7.55 23.32
C LYS A 380 22.97 9.05 22.99
N HIS A 381 23.48 9.41 21.80
CA HIS A 381 23.50 10.81 21.36
C HIS A 381 22.09 11.37 21.11
N ILE A 382 21.17 10.56 20.56
CA ILE A 382 19.78 10.95 20.37
C ILE A 382 19.12 11.20 21.73
N ALA A 383 19.30 10.31 22.70
CA ALA A 383 18.77 10.48 24.05
C ALA A 383 19.33 11.75 24.71
N GLU A 384 20.62 12.05 24.55
CA GLU A 384 21.24 13.31 25.02
C GLU A 384 20.55 14.54 24.43
N GLN A 385 20.33 14.58 23.11
CA GLN A 385 19.64 15.69 22.43
C GLN A 385 18.19 15.88 22.89
N LEU A 386 17.53 14.79 23.31
CA LEU A 386 16.16 14.81 23.81
C LEU A 386 16.07 15.05 25.32
N GLY A 387 17.20 15.11 26.04
CA GLY A 387 17.21 15.22 27.51
C GLY A 387 16.73 13.95 28.23
N GLN A 388 16.86 12.79 27.58
CA GLN A 388 16.44 11.47 28.06
C GLN A 388 17.61 10.70 28.69
N ASP A 389 17.32 9.54 29.30
CA ASP A 389 18.32 8.67 29.92
C ASP A 389 19.21 7.99 28.85
N GLN A 390 20.46 8.48 28.76
CA GLN A 390 21.48 8.02 27.82
C GLN A 390 21.88 6.56 28.04
N ASP A 391 21.99 6.13 29.30
CA ASP A 391 22.47 4.79 29.64
C ASP A 391 21.41 3.74 29.31
N LYS A 392 20.12 4.07 29.52
CA LYS A 392 19.01 3.21 29.08
C LYS A 392 18.93 3.09 27.56
N ALA A 393 19.11 4.18 26.82
CA ALA A 393 19.11 4.16 25.36
C ALA A 393 20.28 3.32 24.81
N GLU A 394 21.48 3.48 25.37
CA GLU A 394 22.66 2.69 25.02
C GLU A 394 22.46 1.21 25.35
N ARG A 395 21.95 0.89 26.55
CA ARG A 395 21.64 -0.48 26.97
C ARG A 395 20.62 -1.16 26.05
N ALA A 396 19.52 -0.47 25.75
CA ALA A 396 18.48 -0.98 24.86
C ALA A 396 19.01 -1.26 23.45
N ALA A 397 19.86 -0.37 22.92
CA ALA A 397 20.49 -0.54 21.61
C ALA A 397 21.50 -1.70 21.58
N MET A 398 22.25 -1.94 22.66
CA MET A 398 23.18 -3.07 22.73
C MET A 398 22.46 -4.41 22.79
N LEU A 399 21.27 -4.47 23.41
CA LEU A 399 20.43 -5.66 23.43
C LEU A 399 19.61 -5.85 22.15
N ALA A 400 19.52 -4.83 21.30
CA ALA A 400 18.76 -4.87 20.06
C ALA A 400 19.20 -6.06 19.18
N LYS A 401 18.21 -6.77 18.60
CA LYS A 401 18.40 -7.96 17.73
C LYS A 401 18.99 -9.20 18.42
N THR A 402 19.26 -9.19 19.72
CA THR A 402 19.78 -10.38 20.43
C THR A 402 18.77 -11.52 20.50
N ASP A 403 17.48 -11.19 20.40
CA ASP A 403 16.38 -12.16 20.30
C ASP A 403 16.43 -12.99 19.01
N LEU A 404 17.07 -12.51 17.94
CA LEU A 404 17.34 -13.31 16.72
C LEU A 404 18.19 -14.55 17.00
N MET A 405 18.92 -14.57 18.13
CA MET A 405 19.72 -15.71 18.58
C MET A 405 18.96 -16.67 19.51
N THR A 406 17.63 -16.55 19.55
CA THR A 406 16.76 -17.41 20.38
C THR A 406 16.11 -18.48 19.54
N ASP A 407 15.92 -19.67 20.11
CA ASP A 407 15.27 -20.78 19.41
C ASP A 407 13.81 -20.42 19.10
N MET A 408 13.16 -19.64 19.98
CA MET A 408 11.80 -19.14 19.76
C MET A 408 11.69 -18.30 18.50
N VAL A 409 12.57 -17.32 18.28
CA VAL A 409 12.51 -16.46 17.09
C VAL A 409 12.96 -17.22 15.83
N TYR A 410 13.82 -18.23 15.97
CA TYR A 410 14.18 -19.10 14.85
C TYR A 410 12.97 -19.89 14.33
N GLU A 411 12.13 -20.43 15.23
CA GLU A 411 10.89 -21.14 14.84
C GLU A 411 9.77 -20.17 14.45
N PHE A 412 9.59 -19.07 15.21
CA PHE A 412 8.51 -18.09 15.06
C PHE A 412 9.08 -16.71 14.71
N THR A 413 9.47 -16.55 13.44
CA THR A 413 10.17 -15.34 12.96
C THR A 413 9.32 -14.06 13.04
N ASP A 414 7.99 -14.20 13.10
CA ASP A 414 7.01 -13.14 13.31
C ASP A 414 7.03 -12.56 14.74
N LEU A 415 7.59 -13.28 15.72
CA LEU A 415 7.66 -12.86 17.13
C LEU A 415 8.94 -12.11 17.50
N GLN A 416 9.80 -11.81 16.53
CA GLN A 416 10.98 -10.97 16.76
C GLN A 416 10.57 -9.60 17.35
N GLY A 417 11.44 -9.03 18.17
CA GLY A 417 11.19 -7.86 18.99
C GLY A 417 10.32 -8.14 20.21
N LEU A 418 9.15 -8.75 20.00
CA LEU A 418 8.22 -9.08 21.08
C LEU A 418 8.82 -10.12 22.05
N MET A 419 9.46 -11.16 21.52
CA MET A 419 10.19 -12.11 22.38
C MET A 419 11.37 -11.44 23.07
N GLY A 420 12.06 -10.51 22.40
CA GLY A 420 13.07 -9.65 23.02
C GLY A 420 12.52 -8.90 24.25
N TYR A 421 11.31 -8.35 24.17
CA TYR A 421 10.65 -7.71 25.31
C TYR A 421 10.43 -8.69 26.47
N HIS A 422 9.84 -9.86 26.22
CA HIS A 422 9.59 -10.86 27.28
C HIS A 422 10.88 -11.38 27.92
N TYR A 423 11.92 -11.59 27.12
CA TYR A 423 13.23 -12.02 27.63
C TYR A 423 13.92 -10.90 28.42
N ALA A 424 13.86 -9.65 27.97
CA ALA A 424 14.40 -8.51 28.71
C ALA A 424 13.74 -8.34 30.09
N LEU A 425 12.40 -8.47 30.17
CA LEU A 425 11.68 -8.46 31.44
C LEU A 425 12.08 -9.63 32.34
N HIS A 426 12.22 -10.83 31.77
CA HIS A 426 12.67 -11.99 32.52
C HIS A 426 14.09 -11.82 33.08
N ASP A 427 14.97 -11.21 32.30
CA ASP A 427 16.37 -10.97 32.65
C ASP A 427 16.55 -9.83 33.68
N GLY A 428 15.47 -9.11 34.01
CA GLY A 428 15.45 -8.04 35.01
C GLY A 428 15.86 -6.68 34.47
N GLU A 429 15.77 -6.46 33.16
CA GLU A 429 16.01 -5.15 32.55
C GLU A 429 14.94 -4.12 32.97
N ASP A 430 15.28 -2.83 32.87
CA ASP A 430 14.33 -1.73 33.06
C ASP A 430 13.17 -1.82 32.05
N GLU A 431 11.96 -1.43 32.47
CA GLU A 431 10.76 -1.53 31.64
C GLU A 431 10.92 -0.79 30.30
N GLY A 432 11.55 0.40 30.29
CA GLY A 432 11.82 1.14 29.06
C GLY A 432 12.81 0.44 28.14
N VAL A 433 13.81 -0.25 28.70
CA VAL A 433 14.79 -1.06 27.95
C VAL A 433 14.13 -2.30 27.35
N ALA A 434 13.22 -2.94 28.10
CA ALA A 434 12.46 -4.07 27.61
C ALA A 434 11.50 -3.67 26.49
N LEU A 435 10.71 -2.59 26.67
CA LEU A 435 9.80 -2.06 25.66
C LEU A 435 10.55 -1.73 24.35
N ALA A 436 11.73 -1.13 24.47
CA ALA A 436 12.59 -0.82 23.33
C ALA A 436 12.96 -2.04 22.47
N GLN A 437 13.00 -3.26 23.05
CA GLN A 437 13.28 -4.47 22.29
C GLN A 437 12.19 -4.78 21.25
N ASN A 438 10.93 -4.49 21.55
CA ASN A 438 9.85 -4.58 20.57
C ASN A 438 9.80 -3.31 19.68
N GLU A 439 9.87 -2.14 20.31
CA GLU A 439 9.69 -0.84 19.65
C GLU A 439 10.78 -0.49 18.63
N GLN A 440 11.99 -1.07 18.72
CA GLN A 440 13.06 -0.84 17.73
C GLN A 440 12.62 -1.13 16.28
N TYR A 441 11.67 -2.03 16.08
CA TYR A 441 11.14 -2.39 14.76
C TYR A 441 10.04 -1.44 14.28
N MET A 442 9.46 -0.61 15.16
CA MET A 442 8.35 0.29 14.86
C MET A 442 8.83 1.61 14.22
N PRO A 443 8.10 2.16 13.23
CA PRO A 443 7.01 1.53 12.49
C PRO A 443 7.53 0.50 11.47
N ARG A 444 6.85 -0.65 11.36
CA ARG A 444 7.20 -1.79 10.47
C ARG A 444 6.67 -1.59 9.05
N PHE A 445 5.52 -0.91 8.93
CA PHE A 445 4.86 -0.58 7.67
C PHE A 445 4.19 0.81 7.75
N ALA A 446 3.67 1.29 6.62
CA ALA A 446 3.00 2.60 6.57
C ALA A 446 1.72 2.57 7.43
N GLY A 447 1.56 3.55 8.33
CA GLY A 447 0.43 3.59 9.28
C GLY A 447 0.60 2.72 10.53
N ASP A 448 1.70 1.96 10.68
CA ASP A 448 1.99 1.23 11.92
C ASP A 448 2.20 2.18 13.10
N GLU A 449 2.05 1.65 14.31
CA GLU A 449 2.29 2.36 15.55
C GLU A 449 3.75 2.84 15.64
N LEU A 450 3.96 3.92 16.39
CA LEU A 450 5.28 4.50 16.62
C LEU A 450 5.81 4.09 17.99
N PRO A 451 7.14 3.97 18.17
CA PRO A 451 7.74 3.74 19.48
C PRO A 451 7.25 4.78 20.50
N GLN A 452 6.95 4.35 21.73
CA GLN A 452 6.43 5.19 22.81
C GLN A 452 7.46 5.43 23.91
N SER A 453 8.24 4.41 24.26
CA SER A 453 9.24 4.51 25.32
C SER A 453 10.41 5.39 24.88
N GLU A 454 11.02 6.13 25.81
CA GLU A 454 12.18 6.98 25.53
C GLU A 454 13.34 6.17 24.91
N PRO A 455 13.77 5.01 25.47
CA PRO A 455 14.81 4.21 24.84
C PRO A 455 14.37 3.64 23.50
N GLY A 456 13.11 3.24 23.35
CA GLY A 456 12.59 2.71 22.09
C GLY A 456 12.60 3.72 20.95
N ILE A 457 12.24 4.99 21.22
CA ILE A 457 12.34 6.08 20.26
C ILE A 457 13.79 6.26 19.80
N ALA A 458 14.74 6.33 20.75
CA ALA A 458 16.15 6.53 20.44
C ALA A 458 16.72 5.37 19.60
N VAL A 459 16.42 4.12 19.96
CA VAL A 459 16.89 2.92 19.24
C VAL A 459 16.26 2.82 17.83
N ALA A 460 14.96 3.06 17.71
CA ALA A 460 14.24 2.99 16.43
C ALA A 460 14.76 4.02 15.40
N LEU A 461 15.11 5.22 15.88
CA LEU A 461 15.75 6.26 15.07
C LEU A 461 17.19 5.86 14.71
N ALA A 462 17.99 5.45 15.70
CA ALA A 462 19.39 5.10 15.52
C ALA A 462 19.58 3.93 14.54
N ASP A 463 18.79 2.86 14.64
CA ASP A 463 18.90 1.67 13.76
C ASP A 463 18.65 2.00 12.29
N ARG A 464 17.64 2.84 12.02
CA ARG A 464 17.29 3.29 10.67
C ARG A 464 18.34 4.24 10.10
N LEU A 465 18.82 5.19 10.89
CA LEU A 465 19.86 6.13 10.49
C LEU A 465 21.22 5.46 10.26
N ASP A 466 21.60 4.47 11.08
CA ASP A 466 22.79 3.66 10.85
C ASP A 466 22.70 2.90 9.52
N THR A 467 21.54 2.27 9.26
CA THR A 467 21.30 1.49 8.03
C THR A 467 21.33 2.38 6.79
N LEU A 468 20.66 3.53 6.82
CA LEU A 468 20.67 4.52 5.74
C LEU A 468 22.09 5.00 5.46
N THR A 469 22.82 5.36 6.51
CA THR A 469 24.20 5.85 6.42
C THR A 469 25.13 4.81 5.82
N GLY A 470 25.07 3.57 6.31
CA GLY A 470 25.91 2.48 5.82
C GLY A 470 25.67 2.19 4.35
N LEU A 471 24.40 1.99 3.95
CA LEU A 471 24.04 1.61 2.57
C LEU A 471 24.34 2.72 1.56
N PHE A 472 24.08 3.99 1.88
CA PHE A 472 24.53 5.10 1.03
C PHE A 472 26.06 5.20 1.00
N GLY A 473 26.72 4.96 2.13
CA GLY A 473 28.18 5.02 2.26
C GLY A 473 28.92 3.98 1.44
N ILE A 474 28.28 2.87 1.05
CA ILE A 474 28.80 1.85 0.13
C ILE A 474 28.18 1.92 -1.28
N ASN A 475 27.58 3.06 -1.65
CA ASN A 475 26.94 3.29 -2.95
C ASN A 475 25.81 2.30 -3.30
N GLN A 476 24.99 1.92 -2.32
CA GLN A 476 23.77 1.12 -2.51
C GLN A 476 22.47 1.90 -2.18
N PRO A 477 22.26 3.13 -2.70
CA PRO A 477 20.98 3.81 -2.54
C PRO A 477 19.88 3.12 -3.38
N PRO A 478 18.59 3.38 -3.09
CA PRO A 478 17.48 2.88 -3.92
C PRO A 478 17.55 3.43 -5.34
N THR A 479 17.14 2.64 -6.35
CA THR A 479 17.20 3.03 -7.77
C THR A 479 15.85 2.80 -8.47
N GLY A 480 15.31 3.82 -9.13
CA GLY A 480 14.01 3.73 -9.82
C GLY A 480 12.92 3.18 -8.89
N SER A 481 12.20 2.14 -9.31
CA SER A 481 11.20 1.45 -8.46
C SER A 481 11.81 0.46 -7.46
N LYS A 482 13.10 0.11 -7.57
CA LYS A 482 13.75 -0.89 -6.72
C LYS A 482 14.26 -0.28 -5.42
N ASP A 483 13.82 -0.86 -4.30
CA ASP A 483 14.30 -0.55 -2.96
C ASP A 483 14.48 -1.86 -2.17
N PRO A 484 15.52 -2.66 -2.48
CA PRO A 484 15.70 -3.99 -1.92
C PRO A 484 15.91 -4.01 -0.40
N PHE A 485 16.35 -2.88 0.18
CA PHE A 485 16.62 -2.72 1.62
C PHE A 485 15.56 -1.84 2.32
N ALA A 486 14.47 -1.51 1.64
CA ALA A 486 13.37 -0.68 2.16
C ALA A 486 13.83 0.68 2.74
N LEU A 487 14.85 1.31 2.17
CA LEU A 487 15.40 2.57 2.65
C LEU A 487 14.41 3.73 2.56
N ARG A 488 13.51 3.74 1.58
CA ARG A 488 12.43 4.75 1.51
C ARG A 488 11.49 4.63 2.70
N ARG A 489 11.17 3.40 3.09
CA ARG A 489 10.33 3.10 4.26
C ARG A 489 11.05 3.46 5.55
N ALA A 490 12.35 3.15 5.65
CA ALA A 490 13.17 3.53 6.80
C ALA A 490 13.23 5.06 6.97
N SER A 491 13.47 5.80 5.88
CA SER A 491 13.46 7.28 5.90
C SER A 491 12.12 7.84 6.35
N LEU A 492 11.00 7.35 5.79
CA LEU A 492 9.67 7.81 6.20
C LEU A 492 9.39 7.48 7.67
N GLY A 493 9.82 6.30 8.15
CA GLY A 493 9.72 5.94 9.56
C GLY A 493 10.44 6.91 10.49
N VAL A 494 11.67 7.33 10.14
CA VAL A 494 12.42 8.34 10.91
C VAL A 494 11.68 9.69 10.93
N LEU A 495 11.20 10.15 9.77
CA LEU A 495 10.47 11.42 9.69
C LEU A 495 9.18 11.38 10.52
N ARG A 496 8.41 10.31 10.42
CA ARG A 496 7.18 10.11 11.20
C ARG A 496 7.46 10.12 12.69
N ILE A 497 8.47 9.37 13.16
CA ILE A 497 8.85 9.37 14.58
C ILE A 497 9.18 10.79 15.04
N ILE A 498 10.01 11.53 14.31
CA ILE A 498 10.41 12.89 14.70
C ILE A 498 9.23 13.86 14.71
N VAL A 499 8.40 13.84 13.67
CA VAL A 499 7.29 14.80 13.51
C VAL A 499 6.12 14.47 14.46
N GLU A 500 5.64 13.23 14.47
CA GLU A 500 4.46 12.83 15.25
C GLU A 500 4.75 12.79 16.75
N ARG A 501 6.00 12.49 17.17
CA ARG A 501 6.43 12.61 18.57
C ARG A 501 6.95 14.00 18.95
N GLN A 502 6.87 14.98 18.04
CA GLN A 502 7.28 16.38 18.28
C GLN A 502 8.73 16.52 18.79
N LEU A 503 9.65 15.76 18.17
CA LEU A 503 11.06 15.72 18.56
C LEU A 503 11.85 16.84 17.88
N ASN A 504 12.56 17.66 18.67
CA ASN A 504 13.37 18.75 18.15
C ASN A 504 14.78 18.29 17.72
N LEU A 505 14.83 17.40 16.73
CA LEU A 505 16.06 16.78 16.22
C LEU A 505 16.45 17.32 14.84
N ASP A 506 17.75 17.47 14.60
CA ASP A 506 18.31 17.86 13.32
C ASP A 506 18.85 16.63 12.56
N LEU A 507 18.41 16.41 11.33
CA LEU A 507 18.85 15.26 10.54
C LEU A 507 20.33 15.32 10.20
N GLN A 508 20.89 16.49 9.88
CA GLN A 508 22.30 16.58 9.51
C GLN A 508 23.19 16.21 10.69
N ASP A 509 22.86 16.67 11.89
CA ASP A 509 23.60 16.34 13.10
C ASP A 509 23.58 14.83 13.36
N LEU A 510 22.39 14.21 13.34
CA LEU A 510 22.25 12.77 13.58
C LEU A 510 22.94 11.92 12.51
N ILE A 511 22.81 12.29 11.23
CA ILE A 511 23.49 11.60 10.13
C ILE A 511 25.00 11.80 10.23
N GLN A 512 25.47 12.98 10.64
CA GLN A 512 26.89 13.25 10.80
C GLN A 512 27.50 12.37 11.91
N VAL A 513 26.79 12.17 13.02
CA VAL A 513 27.19 11.22 14.07
C VAL A 513 27.19 9.78 13.54
N ALA A 514 26.13 9.37 12.84
CA ALA A 514 26.07 8.04 12.22
C ALA A 514 27.27 7.79 11.29
N VAL A 515 27.62 8.77 10.44
CA VAL A 515 28.77 8.71 9.52
C VAL A 515 30.10 8.55 10.27
N ASN A 516 30.24 9.18 11.43
CA ASN A 516 31.45 9.12 12.25
C ASN A 516 31.59 7.79 13.00
N ASN A 517 30.49 7.07 13.24
CA ASN A 517 30.49 5.76 13.88
C ASN A 517 30.98 4.63 12.94
N TYR A 518 31.02 4.87 11.62
CA TYR A 518 31.63 3.95 10.67
C TYR A 518 33.14 4.19 10.55
N ALA A 519 33.93 3.13 10.70
CA ALA A 519 35.38 3.20 10.55
C ALA A 519 35.82 3.61 9.13
N VAL A 520 35.19 3.03 8.10
CA VAL A 520 35.48 3.31 6.69
C VAL A 520 34.18 3.26 5.89
N LEU A 521 33.92 4.31 5.11
CA LEU A 521 32.87 4.35 4.10
C LEU A 521 33.48 4.82 2.77
N PRO A 522 33.41 4.04 1.68
CA PRO A 522 34.05 4.41 0.42
C PRO A 522 33.43 5.66 -0.23
N ALA A 523 32.14 5.94 0.01
CA ALA A 523 31.42 7.09 -0.53
C ALA A 523 31.09 8.13 0.54
N LYS A 524 32.08 8.52 1.35
CA LYS A 524 31.88 9.48 2.46
C LYS A 524 31.65 10.93 1.99
N ASP A 525 32.23 11.32 0.86
CA ASP A 525 32.15 12.69 0.35
C ASP A 525 30.70 13.08 0.02
N GLY A 526 30.23 14.19 0.61
CA GLY A 526 28.85 14.69 0.44
C GLY A 526 27.76 13.74 0.98
N LEU A 527 28.11 12.70 1.74
CA LEU A 527 27.17 11.67 2.21
C LEU A 527 26.04 12.23 3.06
N VAL A 528 26.35 13.11 4.01
CA VAL A 528 25.35 13.75 4.90
C VAL A 528 24.29 14.50 4.10
N ALA A 529 24.71 15.32 3.14
CA ALA A 529 23.81 16.08 2.28
C ALA A 529 22.93 15.16 1.42
N ARG A 530 23.53 14.13 0.80
CA ARG A 530 22.79 13.17 -0.04
C ARG A 530 21.70 12.42 0.75
N ILE A 531 22.00 11.97 1.97
CA ILE A 531 21.02 11.27 2.82
C ILE A 531 19.94 12.25 3.27
N THR A 532 20.33 13.46 3.70
CA THR A 532 19.38 14.49 4.14
C THR A 532 18.38 14.82 3.02
N ASP A 533 18.86 15.04 1.79
CA ASP A 533 18.00 15.33 0.64
C ASP A 533 17.08 14.16 0.32
N PHE A 534 17.63 12.94 0.29
CA PHE A 534 16.85 11.73 0.07
C PHE A 534 15.71 11.57 1.09
N MET A 535 15.97 11.90 2.36
CA MET A 535 14.97 11.88 3.42
C MET A 535 13.94 12.99 3.23
N LEU A 536 14.35 14.24 3.06
CA LEU A 536 13.42 15.37 2.88
C LEU A 536 12.50 15.20 1.67
N GLU A 537 12.96 14.55 0.59
CA GLU A 537 12.11 14.22 -0.56
C GLU A 537 10.93 13.29 -0.23
N ARG A 538 11.00 12.52 0.87
CA ARG A 538 9.91 11.61 1.26
C ARG A 538 8.69 12.37 1.79
N PHE A 539 8.88 13.58 2.31
CA PHE A 539 7.78 14.44 2.70
C PHE A 539 6.83 14.74 1.54
N ARG A 540 7.32 14.78 0.29
CA ARG A 540 6.46 15.04 -0.88
C ARG A 540 5.32 14.03 -0.99
N ALA A 541 5.63 12.74 -0.89
CA ALA A 541 4.62 11.69 -1.00
C ALA A 541 3.70 11.67 0.23
N TRP A 542 4.25 11.86 1.42
CA TRP A 542 3.47 11.95 2.65
C TRP A 542 2.43 13.08 2.58
N TYR A 543 2.84 14.29 2.20
CA TYR A 543 1.91 15.42 2.11
C TYR A 543 0.89 15.29 0.97
N ASP A 544 1.23 14.59 -0.11
CA ASP A 544 0.29 14.25 -1.19
C ASP A 544 -0.83 13.33 -0.66
N ASP A 545 -0.48 12.33 0.15
CA ASP A 545 -1.44 11.46 0.83
C ASP A 545 -2.35 12.21 1.83
N GLU A 546 -1.87 13.31 2.41
CA GLU A 546 -2.65 14.22 3.27
C GLU A 546 -3.47 15.26 2.49
N GLY A 547 -3.38 15.29 1.15
CA GLY A 547 -4.07 16.25 0.30
C GLY A 547 -3.49 17.68 0.33
N ILE A 548 -2.24 17.83 0.78
CA ILE A 548 -1.53 19.12 0.77
C ILE A 548 -0.94 19.35 -0.63
N ALA A 549 -1.19 20.54 -1.19
CA ALA A 549 -0.76 20.87 -2.53
C ALA A 549 0.77 20.85 -2.69
N VAL A 550 1.25 20.33 -3.82
CA VAL A 550 2.69 20.14 -4.10
C VAL A 550 3.47 21.45 -4.01
N GLU A 551 2.86 22.58 -4.39
CA GLU A 551 3.47 23.91 -4.32
C GLU A 551 3.82 24.31 -2.88
N VAL A 552 3.03 23.89 -1.90
CA VAL A 552 3.29 24.13 -0.46
C VAL A 552 4.57 23.41 -0.04
N TYR A 553 4.70 22.13 -0.40
CA TYR A 553 5.92 21.37 -0.17
C TYR A 553 7.12 22.02 -0.85
N LEU A 554 7.00 22.42 -2.13
CA LEU A 554 8.09 23.04 -2.88
C LEU A 554 8.54 24.37 -2.26
N ALA A 555 7.60 25.19 -1.77
CA ALA A 555 7.90 26.46 -1.12
C ALA A 555 8.76 26.28 0.15
N VAL A 556 8.47 25.26 0.97
CA VAL A 556 9.25 24.96 2.17
C VAL A 556 10.56 24.24 1.82
N HIS A 557 10.50 23.27 0.90
CA HIS A 557 11.66 22.49 0.47
C HIS A 557 12.76 23.35 -0.16
N ALA A 558 12.41 24.46 -0.81
CA ALA A 558 13.37 25.42 -1.35
C ALA A 558 14.36 25.97 -0.30
N LEU A 559 13.92 26.07 0.96
CA LEU A 559 14.77 26.51 2.08
C LEU A 559 15.62 25.38 2.68
N ARG A 560 15.30 24.13 2.35
CA ARG A 560 15.91 22.90 2.89
C ARG A 560 16.03 22.86 4.44
N PRO A 561 14.94 23.08 5.22
CA PRO A 561 15.00 22.90 6.67
C PRO A 561 15.41 21.46 7.01
N THR A 562 16.43 21.31 7.86
CA THR A 562 17.04 20.01 8.22
C THR A 562 16.37 19.36 9.43
N ARG A 563 15.55 20.12 10.17
CA ARG A 563 14.73 19.65 11.29
C ARG A 563 13.35 19.21 10.77
N PRO A 564 13.01 17.91 10.79
CA PRO A 564 11.75 17.41 10.24
C PRO A 564 10.52 18.01 10.89
N LEU A 565 10.55 18.20 12.22
CA LEU A 565 9.46 18.84 12.95
C LEU A 565 9.19 20.27 12.45
N GLU A 566 10.26 21.06 12.33
CA GLU A 566 10.17 22.43 11.82
C GLU A 566 9.70 22.46 10.36
N PHE A 567 10.19 21.53 9.53
CA PHE A 567 9.74 21.37 8.15
C PHE A 567 8.21 21.18 8.10
N ASN A 568 7.67 20.29 8.92
CA ASN A 568 6.22 20.06 9.01
C ASN A 568 5.48 21.31 9.50
N GLN A 569 5.96 21.98 10.55
CA GLN A 569 5.33 23.21 11.05
C GLN A 569 5.25 24.30 9.98
N ARG A 570 6.32 24.46 9.18
CA ARG A 570 6.34 25.39 8.02
C ARG A 570 5.34 24.97 6.94
N VAL A 571 5.27 23.69 6.60
CA VAL A 571 4.31 23.17 5.61
C VAL A 571 2.87 23.44 6.03
N GLN A 572 2.53 23.14 7.29
CA GLN A 572 1.19 23.40 7.83
C GLN A 572 0.88 24.90 7.85
N ALA A 573 1.85 25.75 8.21
CA ALA A 573 1.69 27.19 8.18
C ALA A 573 1.46 27.74 6.75
N VAL A 574 2.21 27.26 5.75
CA VAL A 574 2.04 27.67 4.35
C VAL A 574 0.73 27.14 3.76
N SER A 575 0.32 25.93 4.15
CA SER A 575 -0.97 25.36 3.78
C SER A 575 -2.12 26.23 4.29
N HIS A 576 -2.06 26.64 5.56
CA HIS A 576 -3.02 27.60 6.15
C HIS A 576 -2.97 28.96 5.45
N PHE A 577 -1.78 29.52 5.22
CA PHE A 577 -1.61 30.80 4.53
C PHE A 577 -2.31 30.81 3.17
N ARG A 578 -2.26 29.71 2.41
CA ARG A 578 -2.95 29.58 1.11
C ARG A 578 -4.47 29.78 1.17
N THR A 579 -5.07 29.62 2.34
CA THR A 579 -6.51 29.81 2.55
C THR A 579 -6.90 31.28 2.80
N LEU A 580 -5.92 32.16 3.06
CA LEU A 580 -6.14 33.59 3.28
C LEU A 580 -6.38 34.32 1.95
N GLU A 581 -7.22 35.36 1.98
CA GLU A 581 -7.59 36.14 0.79
C GLU A 581 -6.37 36.87 0.19
N GLU A 582 -5.42 37.24 1.03
CA GLU A 582 -4.20 37.98 0.66
C GLU A 582 -3.13 37.10 0.01
N ALA A 583 -3.23 35.77 0.14
CA ALA A 583 -2.15 34.85 -0.17
C ALA A 583 -1.74 34.87 -1.65
N ALA A 584 -2.72 34.86 -2.56
CA ALA A 584 -2.47 34.86 -4.00
C ALA A 584 -1.77 36.15 -4.45
N ALA A 585 -2.19 37.30 -3.94
CA ALA A 585 -1.59 38.59 -4.25
C ALA A 585 -0.14 38.67 -3.73
N LEU A 586 0.09 38.25 -2.49
CA LEU A 586 1.42 38.27 -1.88
C LEU A 586 2.39 37.27 -2.51
N ALA A 587 1.91 36.09 -2.91
CA ALA A 587 2.71 35.12 -3.65
C ALA A 587 3.15 35.69 -5.02
N ALA A 588 2.22 36.30 -5.76
CA ALA A 588 2.52 36.94 -7.04
C ALA A 588 3.49 38.13 -6.88
N ALA A 589 3.31 38.96 -5.85
CA ALA A 589 4.22 40.05 -5.53
C ALA A 589 5.63 39.51 -5.18
N ASN A 590 5.74 38.45 -4.38
CA ASN A 590 7.03 37.83 -4.05
C ASN A 590 7.69 37.17 -5.27
N LYS A 591 6.92 36.57 -6.19
CA LYS A 591 7.44 36.07 -7.47
C LYS A 591 7.98 37.20 -8.34
N ARG A 592 7.31 38.35 -8.37
CA ARG A 592 7.82 39.57 -9.03
C ARG A 592 9.12 40.04 -8.37
N VAL A 593 9.18 40.10 -7.04
CA VAL A 593 10.41 40.44 -6.30
C VAL A 593 11.54 39.47 -6.64
N SER A 594 11.31 38.17 -6.55
CA SER A 594 12.31 37.12 -6.84
C SER A 594 12.88 37.28 -8.26
N ASN A 595 12.02 37.50 -9.27
CA ASN A 595 12.43 37.71 -10.66
C ASN A 595 13.20 39.03 -10.88
N ILE A 596 12.91 40.09 -10.12
CA ILE A 596 13.64 41.35 -10.19
C ILE A 596 15.05 41.17 -9.60
N LEU A 597 15.14 40.52 -8.44
CA LEU A 597 16.40 40.29 -7.73
C LEU A 597 17.30 39.32 -8.49
N SER A 598 16.76 38.28 -9.13
CA SER A 598 17.55 37.29 -9.88
C SER A 598 18.19 37.84 -11.17
N LYS A 599 17.74 39.02 -11.65
CA LYS A 599 18.28 39.69 -12.83
C LYS A 599 19.40 40.69 -12.53
N GLN A 600 19.72 40.90 -11.26
CA GLN A 600 20.76 41.85 -10.86
C GLN A 600 22.13 41.17 -10.86
N GLU A 601 23.12 41.80 -11.50
CA GLU A 601 24.51 41.38 -11.46
C GLU A 601 25.20 42.04 -10.25
N GLY A 602 25.80 41.25 -9.36
CA GLY A 602 26.53 41.74 -8.17
C GLY A 602 25.78 41.59 -6.84
N SER A 603 26.41 42.04 -5.75
CA SER A 603 25.84 41.96 -4.40
C SER A 603 24.85 43.10 -4.14
N ILE A 604 23.60 42.76 -3.83
CA ILE A 604 22.58 43.72 -3.40
C ILE A 604 22.93 44.24 -2.00
N ALA A 605 22.78 45.55 -1.78
CA ALA A 605 23.01 46.14 -0.46
C ALA A 605 22.07 45.54 0.60
N SER A 606 22.59 45.29 1.79
CA SER A 606 21.84 44.67 2.89
C SER A 606 20.96 45.64 3.69
N SER A 607 21.22 46.94 3.57
CA SER A 607 20.55 47.99 4.35
C SER A 607 19.87 49.02 3.44
N VAL A 608 18.72 49.49 3.90
CA VAL A 608 17.97 50.58 3.28
C VAL A 608 18.41 51.89 3.92
N SER A 609 18.78 52.87 3.09
CA SER A 609 19.07 54.23 3.54
C SER A 609 17.80 55.07 3.52
N GLU A 610 17.37 55.54 4.69
CA GLU A 610 16.19 56.41 4.82
C GLU A 610 16.31 57.70 4.02
N SER A 611 17.53 58.23 3.83
CA SER A 611 17.77 59.47 3.08
C SER A 611 17.55 59.32 1.57
N LEU A 612 17.45 58.09 1.07
CA LEU A 612 17.25 57.77 -0.35
C LEU A 612 15.81 57.32 -0.65
N LEU A 613 14.90 57.36 0.34
CA LEU A 613 13.47 57.10 0.15
C LEU A 613 12.76 58.40 -0.25
N GLN A 614 12.36 58.52 -1.51
CA GLN A 614 11.73 59.70 -2.10
C GLN A 614 10.20 59.65 -2.00
N GLU A 615 9.59 58.59 -2.52
CA GLU A 615 8.14 58.42 -2.60
C GLU A 615 7.54 58.03 -1.24
N ASP A 616 6.27 58.37 -1.00
CA ASP A 616 5.60 58.02 0.26
C ASP A 616 5.31 56.51 0.35
N ALA A 617 5.04 55.85 -0.78
CA ALA A 617 4.86 54.40 -0.86
C ALA A 617 6.13 53.61 -0.45
N GLU A 618 7.34 54.06 -0.84
CA GLU A 618 8.57 53.38 -0.41
C GLU A 618 8.90 53.61 1.06
N LYS A 619 8.59 54.79 1.60
CA LYS A 619 8.69 55.06 3.06
C LYS A 619 7.73 54.19 3.86
N ALA A 620 6.48 54.05 3.39
CA ALA A 620 5.47 53.22 4.04
C ALA A 620 5.88 51.74 4.06
N LEU A 621 6.37 51.20 2.93
CA LEU A 621 6.85 49.83 2.86
C LEU A 621 8.09 49.62 3.75
N ALA A 622 9.07 50.54 3.72
CA ALA A 622 10.27 50.45 4.55
C ALA A 622 9.93 50.41 6.06
N LYS A 623 8.99 51.26 6.50
CA LYS A 623 8.51 51.26 7.88
C LYS A 623 7.82 49.94 8.25
N ALA A 624 6.89 49.47 7.41
CA ALA A 624 6.16 48.23 7.66
C ALA A 624 7.09 47.00 7.71
N VAL A 625 8.07 46.91 6.81
CA VAL A 625 9.08 45.85 6.80
C VAL A 625 9.95 45.89 8.06
N ALA A 626 10.38 47.06 8.51
CA ALA A 626 11.17 47.22 9.73
C ALA A 626 10.39 46.83 11.00
N GLU A 627 9.11 47.23 11.08
CA GLU A 627 8.21 46.86 12.17
C GLU A 627 7.98 45.34 12.21
N LYS A 628 7.62 44.73 11.08
CA LYS A 628 7.42 43.27 10.98
C LYS A 628 8.72 42.50 11.27
N SER A 629 9.86 42.96 10.79
CA SER A 629 11.16 42.34 11.10
C SER A 629 11.42 42.26 12.61
N THR A 630 10.94 43.23 13.39
CA THR A 630 11.08 43.22 14.85
C THR A 630 10.01 42.35 15.52
N GLN A 631 8.76 42.43 15.08
CA GLN A 631 7.63 41.68 15.64
C GLN A 631 7.71 40.16 15.41
N LEU A 632 8.26 39.74 14.27
CA LEU A 632 8.28 38.33 13.85
C LEU A 632 9.41 37.51 14.49
N LYS A 633 10.50 38.16 14.92
CA LYS A 633 11.65 37.48 15.58
C LYS A 633 11.24 36.52 16.72
N PRO A 634 10.43 36.95 17.72
CA PRO A 634 10.01 36.03 18.79
C PRO A 634 9.15 34.87 18.29
N LEU A 635 8.29 35.08 17.28
CA LEU A 635 7.43 34.04 16.73
C LEU A 635 8.22 32.98 15.96
N ILE A 636 9.19 33.41 15.16
CA ILE A 636 10.10 32.51 14.45
C ILE A 636 10.91 31.67 15.45
N ALA A 637 11.39 32.28 16.54
CA ALA A 637 12.13 31.58 17.58
C ALA A 637 11.26 30.55 18.35
N LEU A 638 9.95 30.78 18.44
CA LEU A 638 8.98 29.85 19.03
C LEU A 638 8.49 28.77 18.05
N GLY A 639 8.83 28.87 16.76
CA GLY A 639 8.31 27.97 15.71
C GLY A 639 6.85 28.23 15.34
N ASP A 640 6.26 29.37 15.73
CA ASP A 640 4.89 29.74 15.37
C ASP A 640 4.84 30.36 13.97
N PHE A 641 5.15 29.55 12.97
CA PHE A 641 5.19 29.98 11.57
C PHE A 641 3.82 30.39 11.02
N LYS A 642 2.74 29.88 11.62
CA LYS A 642 1.37 30.25 11.26
C LYS A 642 1.13 31.73 11.59
N ALA A 643 1.39 32.14 12.84
CA ALA A 643 1.26 33.54 13.25
C ALA A 643 2.21 34.45 12.46
N VAL A 644 3.40 33.96 12.07
CA VAL A 644 4.32 34.72 11.21
C VAL A 644 3.68 35.02 9.85
N LEU A 645 3.12 34.02 9.17
CA LEU A 645 2.51 34.22 7.85
C LEU A 645 1.21 35.04 7.92
N GLU A 646 0.41 34.91 8.98
CA GLU A 646 -0.75 35.76 9.21
C GLU A 646 -0.35 37.24 9.38
N GLN A 647 0.68 37.54 10.16
CA GLN A 647 1.17 38.91 10.31
C GLN A 647 1.82 39.46 9.03
N LEU A 648 2.44 38.60 8.21
CA LEU A 648 2.97 38.99 6.92
C LEU A 648 1.87 39.22 5.87
N ALA A 649 0.69 38.59 6.04
CA ALA A 649 -0.47 38.83 5.17
C ALA A 649 -0.92 40.30 5.20
N GLU A 650 -0.78 40.96 6.36
CA GLU A 650 -1.08 42.38 6.56
C GLU A 650 -0.21 43.33 5.71
N LEU A 651 0.91 42.86 5.14
CA LEU A 651 1.75 43.67 4.26
C LEU A 651 1.14 43.87 2.87
N ARG A 652 0.08 43.14 2.49
CA ARG A 652 -0.50 43.23 1.15
C ARG A 652 -0.79 44.66 0.70
N PRO A 653 -1.52 45.51 1.46
CA PRO A 653 -1.86 46.85 0.99
C PRO A 653 -0.63 47.71 0.68
N VAL A 654 0.40 47.66 1.53
CA VAL A 654 1.62 48.47 1.34
C VAL A 654 2.51 47.93 0.22
N VAL A 655 2.49 46.62 -0.03
CA VAL A 655 3.22 45.99 -1.14
C VAL A 655 2.55 46.33 -2.48
N ASP A 656 1.21 46.28 -2.55
CA ASP A 656 0.45 46.64 -3.75
C ASP A 656 0.68 48.12 -4.10
N THR A 657 0.52 49.03 -3.14
CA THR A 657 0.79 50.47 -3.35
C THR A 657 2.22 50.74 -3.79
N PHE A 658 3.21 50.07 -3.20
CA PHE A 658 4.60 50.21 -3.65
C PHE A 658 4.78 49.83 -5.12
N PHE A 659 4.17 48.73 -5.55
CA PHE A 659 4.33 48.25 -6.92
C PHE A 659 3.54 49.03 -7.97
N ASP A 660 2.48 49.72 -7.54
CA ASP A 660 1.67 50.61 -8.37
C ASP A 660 2.30 51.99 -8.53
N GLU A 661 2.91 52.54 -7.46
CA GLU A 661 3.42 53.91 -7.43
C GLU A 661 4.94 54.02 -7.65
N VAL A 662 5.72 52.98 -7.34
CA VAL A 662 7.19 53.05 -7.32
C VAL A 662 7.83 52.24 -8.45
N MET A 663 8.58 52.94 -9.32
CA MET A 663 9.39 52.29 -10.34
C MET A 663 10.71 51.78 -9.76
N VAL A 664 10.82 50.46 -9.57
CA VAL A 664 12.00 49.82 -8.94
C VAL A 664 13.30 50.08 -9.70
N MET A 665 13.25 50.03 -11.04
CA MET A 665 14.41 50.26 -11.92
C MET A 665 14.56 51.76 -12.21
N ALA A 666 14.93 52.54 -11.19
CA ALA A 666 15.18 53.98 -11.31
C ALA A 666 16.46 54.27 -12.12
N ASP A 667 16.51 55.45 -12.76
CA ASP A 667 17.69 55.93 -13.51
C ASP A 667 18.89 56.21 -12.60
N ASP A 668 18.62 56.71 -11.38
CA ASP A 668 19.63 56.91 -10.35
C ASP A 668 20.02 55.57 -9.70
N GLU A 669 21.29 55.22 -9.83
CA GLU A 669 21.83 53.96 -9.33
C GLU A 669 21.72 53.81 -7.81
N ALA A 670 21.87 54.90 -7.04
CA ALA A 670 21.77 54.85 -5.59
C ALA A 670 20.32 54.58 -5.15
N ILE A 671 19.35 55.20 -5.82
CA ILE A 671 17.91 54.97 -5.56
C ILE A 671 17.51 53.55 -5.97
N ARG A 672 17.94 53.09 -7.15
CA ARG A 672 17.69 51.72 -7.63
C ARG A 672 18.22 50.68 -6.64
N ASN A 673 19.47 50.84 -6.19
CA ASN A 673 20.08 49.92 -5.23
C ASN A 673 19.36 49.94 -3.88
N ASN A 674 18.87 51.11 -3.43
CA ASN A 674 18.09 51.24 -2.20
C ASN A 674 16.73 50.51 -2.29
N ARG A 675 16.03 50.65 -3.42
CA ARG A 675 14.76 49.94 -3.69
C ARG A 675 14.96 48.43 -3.78
N LEU A 676 16.05 47.97 -4.41
CA LEU A 676 16.43 46.55 -4.43
C LEU A 676 16.74 46.01 -3.04
N ALA A 677 17.40 46.79 -2.18
CA ALA A 677 17.64 46.42 -0.79
C ALA A 677 16.32 46.27 0.00
N LEU A 678 15.37 47.19 -0.20
CA LEU A 678 14.04 47.10 0.44
C LEU A 678 13.28 45.85 -0.01
N LEU A 679 13.27 45.54 -1.30
CA LEU A 679 12.64 44.32 -1.83
C LEU A 679 13.34 43.04 -1.33
N SER A 680 14.66 43.07 -1.20
CA SER A 680 15.43 41.97 -0.60
C SER A 680 15.03 41.75 0.85
N GLN A 681 14.91 42.83 1.66
CA GLN A 681 14.44 42.74 3.05
C GLN A 681 13.02 42.19 3.15
N LEU A 682 12.10 42.64 2.30
CA LEU A 682 10.74 42.11 2.20
C LEU A 682 10.74 40.60 1.91
N ARG A 683 11.48 40.16 0.88
CA ARG A 683 11.57 38.74 0.52
C ARG A 683 12.15 37.91 1.66
N ASN A 684 13.15 38.42 2.36
CA ASN A 684 13.79 37.71 3.48
C ASN A 684 12.84 37.47 4.66
N LEU A 685 11.81 38.31 4.86
CA LEU A 685 10.78 38.04 5.86
C LEU A 685 10.01 36.76 5.54
N PHE A 686 9.59 36.58 4.28
CA PHE A 686 8.89 35.37 3.83
C PHE A 686 9.80 34.14 3.81
N LEU A 687 11.06 34.28 3.34
CA LEU A 687 12.05 33.20 3.40
C LEU A 687 12.39 32.76 4.83
N GLY A 688 12.03 33.55 5.84
CA GLY A 688 12.03 33.11 7.24
C GLY A 688 11.08 31.93 7.50
N VAL A 689 10.08 31.70 6.64
CA VAL A 689 9.08 30.62 6.70
C VAL A 689 9.14 29.69 5.48
N ALA A 690 9.01 30.24 4.27
CA ALA A 690 8.98 29.50 3.00
C ALA A 690 9.26 30.42 1.81
N ASP A 691 9.72 29.87 0.68
CA ASP A 691 9.72 30.61 -0.58
C ASP A 691 8.32 30.62 -1.20
N ILE A 692 7.47 31.54 -0.73
CA ILE A 692 6.08 31.66 -1.18
C ILE A 692 5.94 32.03 -2.67
N SER A 693 7.03 32.39 -3.36
CA SER A 693 6.98 32.59 -4.80
C SER A 693 6.66 31.30 -5.57
N ALA A 694 6.94 30.14 -4.96
CA ALA A 694 6.62 28.82 -5.50
C ALA A 694 5.11 28.47 -5.46
N LEU A 695 4.28 29.29 -4.81
CA LEU A 695 2.82 29.10 -4.73
C LEU A 695 2.05 29.67 -5.95
N SER A 696 2.75 30.36 -6.87
CA SER A 696 2.15 31.11 -7.98
C SER A 696 2.83 30.87 -9.32
#